data_AF-F1TD66-F1
#
_entry.id   AF-F1TD66-F1
#
_cell.length_a   1.000
_cell.length_b   1.000
_cell.length_c   1.000
_cell.angle_alpha   90.00
_cell.angle_beta   90.00
_cell.angle_gamma   90.00
#
_symmetry.space_group_name_H-M   'P 1'
#
loop_
_entity.id
_entity.type
_entity.pdbx_description
1 polymer ?
#
loop_
_entity_poly.entity_id
_entity_poly.type
_entity_poly.pdbx_seq_one_letter_code
_entity_poly.pdbx_strand_id
1 'polypeptide(L)'
;MNRFIKARKVLNRKSIAAMLLSVSMIAGQFLLSSNALAMENTDSNSGTTSTAESKFTPKEGWEDYNYFNFAEALQKSIYFYDAEKCGPGVSGGKIEWRGDCHVGDCNIPLKNTSLSAEFIEKYRKILDPDGDGTVDVHGGFHDAGDHVRFGLPQSYTAGTLGWSFYEFRDAFKKSGQEEHMIDILKTFTDTFLRCSYLDENGDLIAFCYMVGEGDLDHSYWGPPELYPDNIPRPADFATAETPGSDVCGSTAAALATSYLNFKDDEPDYAKKCLTVAKAMYKFAKENRGMSNGDGYYTSAYDDDEMAWAAVWLYTCTGNMDYINDIMSVSEDGKYYTGYMKKIIPDTFNTNMWFNTWTHCWDAVWGGVFVELNALFPDNKLYDYIARWNTEYLSGGMAKHKEANDNGYTSTSPAGYTMINGWGSARYNTAAQLCALVYMEHHPDRTDFGAWAKNQMEYLMGRNPMGYSYIVGYGYEHGLPSAKHPHHRAAHGSKTLSMNDPPEHRHIIWGALVGGPDKEDYHQDVTTDFVYNEVAVDYNAAFVGACAGLYKYYGEGQQVIPNFPPKEPKTDDYYCEARIEREIKESSQVVIKLHNESSQPPHYETGMKARYFFNISELLACGQSIKDVEMTIAYDEQISLQQEPITYRGPIKWDDAGTYYYEFDWSGREIYGDRELAFTLTAKQDSNYMTHWNPTNDWSRKNLTSDYVLTKNVPVYMNGVLVYGEEAPKLTPTNPDDNPDTTPPSIKVQYKYGAAHNLTNTLRSTVNIVNNGTVPVNLSDIKLRYWFTCDGSEQNTFACEYAPCGAENVTGNCYKVDNAVGGADTYCEISFKDAAGKLVPGASTGDIPFRIDGSSDYDHTNDYSCNPKMESAYGDNEKITAYIKGELKYGVEPVVVNIKLGDVDGSGTVDAIDFALLKKFLLGSLQLDSESKIRADVNKDDSVNAIDLALLKKYILGTASEF
;
A
#
# COMPACT_ATOMS: atom_id res chain seq x y z
N MET A 1 -34.94 35.19 -8.39
CA MET A 1 -33.82 35.98 -7.83
C MET A 1 -34.05 36.50 -6.40
N ASN A 2 -34.75 35.79 -5.50
CA ASN A 2 -34.73 36.15 -4.06
C ASN A 2 -35.01 34.98 -3.08
N ARG A 3 -34.73 33.73 -3.49
CA ARG A 3 -34.78 32.55 -2.59
C ARG A 3 -33.53 31.65 -2.68
N PHE A 4 -32.46 32.11 -3.33
CA PHE A 4 -31.22 31.36 -3.55
C PHE A 4 -30.04 31.78 -2.62
N ILE A 5 -30.25 32.66 -1.63
CA ILE A 5 -29.16 33.26 -0.85
C ILE A 5 -29.04 32.70 0.60
N LYS A 6 -30.00 31.91 1.10
CA LYS A 6 -29.98 31.47 2.53
C LYS A 6 -29.40 30.08 2.82
N ALA A 7 -29.24 29.20 1.84
CA ALA A 7 -28.69 27.85 2.07
C ALA A 7 -27.15 27.77 2.02
N ARG A 8 -26.46 28.77 1.44
CA ARG A 8 -24.99 28.76 1.29
C ARG A 8 -24.21 29.21 2.53
N LYS A 9 -24.88 29.65 3.61
CA LYS A 9 -24.23 30.27 4.79
C LYS A 9 -23.97 29.32 5.97
N VAL A 10 -24.43 28.08 5.95
CA VAL A 10 -24.27 27.14 7.09
C VAL A 10 -23.19 26.07 6.84
N LEU A 11 -22.95 25.66 5.59
CA LEU A 11 -21.89 24.69 5.26
C LEU A 11 -20.49 25.30 5.13
N ASN A 12 -20.37 26.63 5.05
CA ASN A 12 -19.09 27.31 4.82
C ASN A 12 -18.30 27.65 6.11
N ARG A 13 -18.68 27.11 7.28
CA ARG A 13 -17.99 27.41 8.55
C ARG A 13 -17.11 26.27 9.07
N LYS A 14 -17.27 25.05 8.56
CA LYS A 14 -16.43 23.90 8.93
C LYS A 14 -15.23 23.70 7.99
N SER A 15 -15.31 24.08 6.71
CA SER A 15 -14.15 24.04 5.81
C SER A 15 -13.21 25.25 5.97
N ILE A 16 -13.76 26.44 6.24
CA ILE A 16 -12.97 27.67 6.45
C ILE A 16 -12.14 27.62 7.75
N ALA A 17 -12.56 26.85 8.76
CA ALA A 17 -11.78 26.68 9.99
C ALA A 17 -10.53 25.79 9.81
N ALA A 18 -10.59 24.81 8.89
CA ALA A 18 -9.43 24.00 8.52
C ALA A 18 -8.47 24.76 7.58
N MET A 19 -9.01 25.65 6.72
CA MET A 19 -8.25 26.51 5.82
C MET A 19 -7.57 27.70 6.54
N LEU A 20 -8.15 28.21 7.63
CA LEU A 20 -7.57 29.30 8.42
C LEU A 20 -6.45 28.84 9.38
N LEU A 21 -6.43 27.57 9.79
CA LEU A 21 -5.31 27.01 10.56
C LEU A 21 -4.06 26.72 9.69
N SER A 22 -4.25 26.45 8.40
CA SER A 22 -3.15 26.28 7.42
C SER A 22 -2.58 27.63 6.97
N VAL A 23 -3.43 28.65 6.73
CA VAL A 23 -2.98 30.01 6.36
C VAL A 23 -2.23 30.73 7.50
N SER A 24 -2.46 30.36 8.75
CA SER A 24 -1.75 30.97 9.90
C SER A 24 -0.37 30.38 10.18
N MET A 25 -0.02 29.21 9.62
CA MET A 25 1.37 28.72 9.58
C MET A 25 2.16 29.35 8.41
N ILE A 26 1.49 29.63 7.28
CA ILE A 26 2.10 30.22 6.08
C ILE A 26 2.47 31.71 6.29
N ALA A 27 1.68 32.46 7.07
CA ALA A 27 1.99 33.86 7.38
C ALA A 27 3.29 34.04 8.21
N GLY A 28 3.81 32.97 8.83
CA GLY A 28 5.10 32.97 9.52
C GLY A 28 6.32 32.89 8.60
N GLN A 29 6.14 32.48 7.34
CA GLN A 29 7.23 32.34 6.35
C GLN A 29 7.50 33.63 5.55
N PHE A 30 6.57 34.59 5.53
CA PHE A 30 6.69 35.83 4.73
C PHE A 30 7.62 36.91 5.31
N LEU A 31 8.20 36.73 6.50
CA LEU A 31 8.98 37.77 7.19
C LEU A 31 10.50 37.54 7.23
N LEU A 32 11.02 36.46 6.63
CA LEU A 32 12.45 36.10 6.73
C LEU A 32 13.26 36.23 5.43
N SER A 33 12.65 36.56 4.29
CA SER A 33 13.32 36.54 2.97
C SER A 33 13.91 37.87 2.48
N SER A 34 13.91 38.95 3.27
CA SER A 34 14.26 40.30 2.77
C SER A 34 15.59 40.90 3.26
N ASN A 35 16.45 40.19 4.00
CA ASN A 35 17.68 40.78 4.58
C ASN A 35 18.97 39.94 4.44
N ALA A 36 19.10 39.08 3.44
CA ALA A 36 20.31 38.28 3.24
C ALA A 36 21.29 38.89 2.21
N LEU A 37 21.62 40.18 2.32
CA LEU A 37 22.74 40.81 1.60
C LEU A 37 23.34 41.96 2.42
N ALA A 38 24.11 41.64 3.48
CA ALA A 38 25.18 42.50 4.01
C ALA A 38 25.95 41.82 5.17
N MET A 39 27.26 41.65 4.96
CA MET A 39 28.35 41.67 5.96
C MET A 39 28.48 40.56 7.01
N GLU A 40 29.50 39.71 6.76
CA GLU A 40 30.55 39.16 7.64
C GLU A 40 30.35 39.01 9.16
N ASN A 41 30.76 37.82 9.64
CA ASN A 41 31.44 37.52 10.91
C ASN A 41 30.85 38.13 12.19
N THR A 42 30.17 37.29 12.99
CA THR A 42 30.58 36.86 14.34
C THR A 42 29.42 36.14 15.03
N ASP A 43 29.78 35.12 15.80
CA ASP A 43 29.04 34.47 16.88
C ASP A 43 27.77 33.63 16.57
N SER A 44 27.99 32.34 16.78
CA SER A 44 27.10 31.28 17.26
C SER A 44 25.75 31.68 17.88
N ASN A 45 24.76 30.82 17.60
CA ASN A 45 23.47 30.60 18.27
C ASN A 45 22.34 31.60 17.99
N SER A 46 21.34 31.18 17.19
CA SER A 46 20.11 30.54 17.70
C SER A 46 18.97 30.66 16.68
N GLY A 47 18.24 29.57 16.43
CA GLY A 47 17.09 29.58 15.51
C GLY A 47 16.39 28.24 15.28
N THR A 48 16.09 27.51 16.37
CA THR A 48 15.05 26.46 16.49
C THR A 48 15.04 25.33 15.46
N THR A 49 15.96 24.38 15.64
CA THR A 49 15.75 22.96 15.34
C THR A 49 14.79 22.36 16.38
N SER A 50 13.87 21.49 15.97
CA SER A 50 13.16 20.64 16.93
C SER A 50 14.14 19.62 17.50
N THR A 51 14.73 19.97 18.64
CA THR A 51 15.58 19.10 19.45
C THR A 51 14.73 18.02 20.11
N ALA A 52 14.67 16.85 19.49
CA ALA A 52 14.95 15.66 20.27
C ALA A 52 16.47 15.55 20.31
N GLU A 53 17.09 15.87 21.46
CA GLU A 53 18.47 15.46 21.73
C GLU A 53 18.53 13.94 21.57
N SER A 54 18.91 13.47 20.39
CA SER A 54 19.07 12.05 20.17
C SER A 54 20.36 11.65 20.89
N LYS A 55 20.21 10.75 21.85
CA LYS A 55 21.29 9.86 22.25
C LYS A 55 21.50 8.86 21.11
N PHE A 56 21.78 9.36 19.89
CA PHE A 56 22.08 8.50 18.77
C PHE A 56 23.28 7.64 19.17
N THR A 57 23.09 6.33 19.09
CA THR A 57 24.12 5.34 19.38
C THR A 57 24.45 4.71 18.04
N PRO A 58 25.73 4.77 17.60
CA PRO A 58 26.16 4.10 16.38
C PRO A 58 25.71 2.63 16.36
N LYS A 59 25.30 2.17 15.19
CA LYS A 59 24.96 0.77 14.96
C LYS A 59 26.19 -0.10 15.22
N GLU A 60 26.06 -1.11 16.07
CA GLU A 60 27.18 -2.00 16.40
C GLU A 60 27.79 -2.64 15.14
N GLY A 61 29.12 -2.63 15.02
CA GLY A 61 29.87 -3.24 13.93
C GLY A 61 29.80 -2.50 12.59
N TRP A 62 29.38 -1.23 12.58
CA TRP A 62 29.35 -0.45 11.34
C TRP A 62 30.73 -0.28 10.69
N GLU A 63 31.80 -0.27 11.50
CA GLU A 63 33.18 -0.22 11.03
C GLU A 63 33.58 -1.47 10.24
N ASP A 64 32.91 -2.60 10.51
CA ASP A 64 33.17 -3.90 9.88
C ASP A 64 32.47 -4.04 8.51
N TYR A 65 31.69 -3.04 8.09
CA TYR A 65 31.09 -3.03 6.75
C TYR A 65 32.18 -3.07 5.68
N ASN A 66 32.18 -4.14 4.87
CA ASN A 66 33.27 -4.47 3.95
C ASN A 66 32.82 -4.75 2.51
N TYR A 67 31.60 -4.35 2.13
CA TYR A 67 31.08 -4.50 0.77
C TYR A 67 31.11 -3.18 -0.01
N PHE A 68 32.12 -3.01 -0.87
CA PHE A 68 32.27 -1.82 -1.72
C PHE A 68 32.41 -2.23 -3.18
N ASN A 69 31.40 -1.91 -3.98
CA ASN A 69 31.30 -2.22 -5.39
C ASN A 69 30.91 -0.95 -6.16
N PHE A 70 31.91 -0.24 -6.67
CA PHE A 70 31.73 0.97 -7.48
C PHE A 70 31.09 0.68 -8.83
N ALA A 71 31.26 -0.53 -9.38
CA ALA A 71 30.57 -0.94 -10.61
C ALA A 71 29.05 -1.03 -10.40
N GLU A 72 28.61 -1.64 -9.29
CA GLU A 72 27.21 -1.68 -8.89
C GLU A 72 26.65 -0.28 -8.63
N ALA A 73 27.38 0.56 -7.88
CA ALA A 73 26.93 1.92 -7.60
C ALA A 73 26.78 2.77 -8.87
N LEU A 74 27.74 2.65 -9.81
CA LEU A 74 27.66 3.30 -11.12
C LEU A 74 26.47 2.79 -11.94
N GLN A 75 26.22 1.49 -11.94
CA GLN A 75 25.06 0.93 -12.64
C GLN A 75 23.77 1.48 -12.05
N LYS A 76 23.55 1.32 -10.74
CA LYS A 76 22.31 1.70 -10.07
C LYS A 76 22.05 3.21 -10.19
N SER A 77 23.08 4.05 -10.03
CA SER A 77 22.92 5.51 -10.05
C SER A 77 22.37 6.07 -11.36
N ILE A 78 22.52 5.36 -12.49
CA ILE A 78 21.96 5.75 -13.78
C ILE A 78 20.48 5.32 -13.90
N TYR A 79 20.09 4.20 -13.28
CA TYR A 79 18.68 3.75 -13.26
C TYR A 79 17.76 4.68 -12.47
N PHE A 80 18.30 5.45 -11.52
CA PHE A 80 17.56 6.54 -10.88
C PHE A 80 16.95 7.49 -11.92
N TYR A 81 17.70 7.87 -12.95
CA TYR A 81 17.17 8.75 -13.99
C TYR A 81 16.02 8.12 -14.79
N ASP A 82 16.02 6.80 -15.03
CA ASP A 82 14.86 6.15 -15.64
C ASP A 82 13.60 6.27 -14.78
N ALA A 83 13.77 6.27 -13.46
CA ALA A 83 12.69 6.48 -12.51
C ALA A 83 12.22 7.94 -12.43
N GLU A 84 12.96 8.89 -13.01
CA GLU A 84 12.61 10.32 -13.09
C GLU A 84 12.10 10.75 -14.47
N LYS A 85 12.18 9.89 -15.50
CA LYS A 85 11.76 10.26 -16.88
C LYS A 85 10.31 10.72 -16.95
N CYS A 86 10.03 11.74 -17.74
CA CYS A 86 8.71 12.35 -17.91
C CYS A 86 8.29 12.42 -19.39
N GLY A 87 6.99 12.37 -19.66
CA GLY A 87 6.43 12.52 -21.01
C GLY A 87 6.02 11.20 -21.69
N PRO A 88 5.66 11.26 -22.98
CA PRO A 88 5.31 10.07 -23.77
C PRO A 88 6.53 9.18 -24.05
N GLY A 89 6.32 7.88 -24.15
CA GLY A 89 7.36 6.89 -24.46
C GLY A 89 8.14 6.37 -23.26
N VAL A 90 7.72 6.71 -22.03
CA VAL A 90 8.28 6.17 -20.79
C VAL A 90 7.75 4.75 -20.54
N SER A 91 6.49 4.49 -20.90
CA SER A 91 5.88 3.16 -20.78
C SER A 91 6.68 2.09 -21.54
N GLY A 92 6.98 0.98 -20.85
CA GLY A 92 7.78 -0.11 -21.42
C GLY A 92 9.28 0.14 -21.42
N GLY A 93 9.74 1.20 -20.74
CA GLY A 93 11.15 1.50 -20.51
C GLY A 93 11.85 0.53 -19.55
N LYS A 94 12.97 0.98 -18.99
CA LYS A 94 13.84 0.19 -18.11
C LYS A 94 13.25 -0.08 -16.72
N ILE A 95 12.27 0.72 -16.29
CA ILE A 95 11.58 0.63 -15.01
C ILE A 95 10.11 0.31 -15.28
N GLU A 96 9.66 -0.89 -14.91
CA GLU A 96 8.31 -1.38 -15.29
C GLU A 96 7.16 -0.71 -14.53
N TRP A 97 7.47 -0.06 -13.41
CA TRP A 97 6.52 0.72 -12.61
C TRP A 97 6.38 2.18 -13.03
N ARG A 98 7.17 2.64 -14.02
CA ARG A 98 7.01 3.96 -14.64
C ARG A 98 6.24 3.85 -15.95
N GLY A 99 5.36 4.82 -16.18
CA GLY A 99 4.58 4.95 -17.39
C GLY A 99 4.64 6.35 -17.99
N ASP A 100 3.98 6.50 -19.14
CA ASP A 100 3.74 7.80 -19.75
C ASP A 100 3.00 8.70 -18.74
N CYS A 101 3.55 9.87 -18.50
CA CYS A 101 3.01 10.87 -17.57
C CYS A 101 3.13 12.26 -18.16
N HIS A 102 2.29 13.19 -17.69
CA HIS A 102 2.29 14.58 -18.15
C HIS A 102 2.26 14.73 -19.68
N VAL A 103 1.55 13.84 -20.37
CA VAL A 103 1.44 13.86 -21.84
C VAL A 103 0.81 15.16 -22.37
N GLY A 104 0.09 15.90 -21.51
CA GLY A 104 -0.39 17.26 -21.78
C GLY A 104 0.71 18.26 -22.07
N ASP A 105 1.95 18.03 -21.62
CA ASP A 105 3.11 18.88 -21.88
C ASP A 105 3.49 18.91 -23.39
N CYS A 106 2.92 18.01 -24.20
CA CYS A 106 3.05 18.03 -25.66
C CYS A 106 2.20 19.12 -26.33
N ASN A 107 1.19 19.67 -25.63
CA ASN A 107 0.20 20.59 -26.19
C ASN A 107 -0.16 21.68 -25.17
N ILE A 108 0.83 22.33 -24.55
CA ILE A 108 0.56 23.38 -23.55
C ILE A 108 -0.03 24.59 -24.27
N PRO A 109 -1.24 25.07 -23.91
CA PRO A 109 -1.81 26.25 -24.53
C PRO A 109 -0.91 27.47 -24.35
N LEU A 110 -0.71 28.27 -25.40
CA LEU A 110 0.14 29.48 -25.35
C LEU A 110 -0.24 30.45 -24.21
N LYS A 111 -1.52 30.50 -23.83
CA LYS A 111 -2.04 31.31 -22.72
C LYS A 111 -1.62 30.82 -21.32
N ASN A 112 -1.13 29.59 -21.22
CA ASN A 112 -0.61 28.98 -20.00
C ASN A 112 0.93 29.02 -19.97
N THR A 113 1.54 29.88 -20.80
CA THR A 113 2.98 30.17 -20.77
C THR A 113 3.22 31.53 -20.14
N SER A 114 4.45 31.81 -19.69
CA SER A 114 4.84 33.16 -19.25
C SER A 114 5.16 34.14 -20.39
N LEU A 115 4.99 33.74 -21.65
CA LEU A 115 5.20 34.62 -22.80
C LEU A 115 4.16 35.75 -22.83
N SER A 116 4.61 36.98 -23.11
CA SER A 116 3.70 38.12 -23.31
C SER A 116 2.85 37.95 -24.57
N ALA A 117 1.67 38.57 -24.59
CA ALA A 117 0.78 38.51 -25.76
C ALA A 117 1.46 39.13 -27.00
N GLU A 118 2.23 40.19 -26.81
CA GLU A 118 3.04 40.83 -27.84
C GLU A 118 4.13 39.91 -28.38
N PHE A 119 4.82 39.16 -27.50
CA PHE A 119 5.82 38.18 -27.89
C PHE A 119 5.22 37.05 -28.71
N ILE A 120 4.09 36.49 -28.24
CA ILE A 120 3.36 35.43 -28.95
C ILE A 120 2.95 35.91 -30.34
N GLU A 121 2.38 37.10 -30.48
CA GLU A 121 1.97 37.63 -31.78
C GLU A 121 3.16 37.82 -32.73
N LYS A 122 4.29 38.32 -32.21
CA LYS A 122 5.51 38.54 -32.99
C LYS A 122 6.11 37.23 -33.51
N TYR A 123 6.14 36.19 -32.68
CA TYR A 123 6.87 34.95 -32.97
C TYR A 123 5.97 33.73 -33.17
N ARG A 124 4.66 33.91 -33.40
CA ARG A 124 3.67 32.84 -33.54
C ARG A 124 4.10 31.73 -34.49
N LYS A 125 4.64 32.07 -35.67
CA LYS A 125 5.07 31.08 -36.68
C LYS A 125 6.22 30.17 -36.23
N ILE A 126 6.98 30.58 -35.21
CA ILE A 126 8.09 29.82 -34.64
C ILE A 126 7.60 29.01 -33.43
N LEU A 127 6.79 29.62 -32.57
CA LEU A 127 6.25 28.98 -31.36
C LEU A 127 5.19 27.91 -31.68
N ASP A 128 4.33 28.19 -32.65
CA ASP A 128 3.11 27.44 -33.00
C ASP A 128 3.06 27.29 -34.54
N PRO A 129 3.94 26.44 -35.11
CA PRO A 129 4.12 26.33 -36.56
C PRO A 129 2.93 25.69 -37.28
N ASP A 130 2.11 24.89 -36.58
CA ASP A 130 0.91 24.23 -37.10
C ASP A 130 -0.39 25.00 -36.82
N GLY A 131 -0.35 25.99 -35.93
CA GLY A 131 -1.45 26.94 -35.69
C GLY A 131 -2.55 26.40 -34.79
N ASP A 132 -2.25 25.39 -33.96
CA ASP A 132 -3.20 24.80 -33.02
C ASP A 132 -3.34 25.59 -31.70
N GLY A 133 -2.46 26.58 -31.50
CA GLY A 133 -2.46 27.47 -30.34
C GLY A 133 -1.73 26.93 -29.13
N THR A 134 -0.89 25.90 -29.29
CA THR A 134 -0.13 25.25 -28.23
C THR A 134 1.38 25.22 -28.52
N VAL A 135 2.17 24.78 -27.52
CA VAL A 135 3.60 24.49 -27.65
C VAL A 135 3.89 23.07 -27.19
N ASP A 136 4.80 22.41 -27.90
CA ASP A 136 5.36 21.13 -27.49
C ASP A 136 6.62 21.35 -26.66
N VAL A 137 6.53 21.07 -25.36
CA VAL A 137 7.66 21.15 -24.43
C VAL A 137 7.74 19.90 -23.57
N HIS A 138 7.28 18.73 -24.04
CA HIS A 138 7.34 17.49 -23.24
C HIS A 138 8.77 16.97 -23.03
N GLY A 139 8.89 15.97 -22.15
CA GLY A 139 10.13 15.21 -21.94
C GLY A 139 10.90 15.66 -20.69
N GLY A 140 12.15 15.20 -20.61
CA GLY A 140 13.05 15.50 -19.52
C GLY A 140 12.76 14.64 -18.30
N PHE A 141 13.06 15.20 -17.14
CA PHE A 141 12.98 14.49 -15.87
C PHE A 141 12.19 15.30 -14.85
N HIS A 142 11.47 14.61 -13.97
CA HIS A 142 11.06 15.18 -12.69
C HIS A 142 12.32 15.60 -11.91
N ASP A 143 12.21 16.65 -11.11
CA ASP A 143 13.38 17.20 -10.43
C ASP A 143 13.80 16.34 -9.25
N ALA A 144 12.85 16.03 -8.36
CA ALA A 144 13.10 15.36 -7.10
C ALA A 144 11.99 14.35 -6.79
N GLY A 145 11.53 14.29 -5.55
CA GLY A 145 10.33 13.53 -5.21
C GLY A 145 9.02 14.04 -5.82
N ASP A 146 9.04 15.19 -6.50
CA ASP A 146 7.92 15.93 -7.06
C ASP A 146 7.76 15.68 -8.57
N HIS A 147 6.94 16.47 -9.27
CA HIS A 147 6.74 16.31 -10.71
C HIS A 147 7.01 17.57 -11.53
N VAL A 148 7.56 18.62 -10.90
CA VAL A 148 7.97 19.83 -11.60
C VAL A 148 9.25 19.54 -12.35
N ARG A 149 9.34 20.14 -13.54
CA ARG A 149 10.55 20.10 -14.34
C ARG A 149 11.32 21.40 -14.17
N PHE A 150 12.15 21.52 -13.13
CA PHE A 150 12.93 22.73 -12.86
C PHE A 150 14.14 22.85 -13.79
N GLY A 151 14.36 24.03 -14.38
CA GLY A 151 15.35 24.21 -15.44
C GLY A 151 16.81 24.18 -14.98
N LEU A 152 17.12 24.90 -13.90
CA LEU A 152 18.49 25.04 -13.41
C LEU A 152 19.09 23.72 -12.90
N PRO A 153 18.44 22.96 -11.99
CA PRO A 153 18.95 21.65 -11.55
C PRO A 153 19.05 20.63 -12.68
N GLN A 154 18.13 20.60 -13.64
CA GLN A 154 18.25 19.69 -14.80
C GLN A 154 19.40 20.06 -15.73
N SER A 155 19.57 21.35 -16.05
CA SER A 155 20.67 21.79 -16.92
C SER A 155 22.03 21.56 -16.26
N TYR A 156 22.14 21.81 -14.95
CA TYR A 156 23.29 21.43 -14.15
C TYR A 156 23.54 19.91 -14.21
N THR A 157 22.49 19.11 -14.04
CA THR A 157 22.57 17.65 -14.06
C THR A 157 23.09 17.16 -15.40
N ALA A 158 22.47 17.58 -16.50
CA ALA A 158 22.87 17.21 -17.84
C ALA A 158 24.32 17.64 -18.16
N GLY A 159 24.71 18.85 -17.75
CA GLY A 159 26.08 19.35 -17.90
C GLY A 159 27.10 18.53 -17.12
N THR A 160 26.78 18.20 -15.87
CA THR A 160 27.68 17.45 -14.96
C THR A 160 27.77 15.97 -15.33
N LEU A 161 26.67 15.35 -15.75
CA LEU A 161 26.67 13.99 -16.32
C LEU A 161 27.44 13.96 -17.63
N GLY A 162 27.25 14.96 -18.51
CA GLY A 162 27.99 15.08 -19.76
C GLY A 162 29.49 15.27 -19.53
N TRP A 163 29.87 16.08 -18.53
CA TRP A 163 31.25 16.21 -18.07
C TRP A 163 31.81 14.90 -17.54
N SER A 164 31.08 14.22 -16.66
CA SER A 164 31.48 12.92 -16.09
C SER A 164 31.69 11.86 -17.17
N PHE A 165 30.80 11.81 -18.16
CA PHE A 165 30.91 10.90 -19.29
C PHE A 165 32.09 11.26 -20.18
N TYR A 166 32.38 12.55 -20.38
CA TYR A 166 33.55 13.02 -21.12
C TYR A 166 34.87 12.59 -20.45
N GLU A 167 35.03 12.80 -19.14
CA GLU A 167 36.24 12.45 -18.39
C GLU A 167 36.43 10.94 -18.22
N PHE A 168 35.34 10.22 -17.93
CA PHE A 168 35.40 8.82 -17.51
C PHE A 168 34.69 7.84 -18.45
N ARG A 169 34.54 8.16 -19.75
CA ARG A 169 33.85 7.31 -20.74
C ARG A 169 34.27 5.84 -20.69
N ASP A 170 35.56 5.59 -20.54
CA ASP A 170 36.13 4.24 -20.44
C ASP A 170 35.58 3.44 -19.25
N ALA A 171 35.25 4.11 -18.13
CA ALA A 171 34.63 3.48 -16.97
C ALA A 171 33.23 2.96 -17.31
N PHE A 172 32.39 3.80 -17.95
CA PHE A 172 31.06 3.41 -18.44
C PHE A 172 31.13 2.28 -19.45
N LYS A 173 32.12 2.32 -20.36
CA LYS A 173 32.31 1.27 -21.35
C LYS A 173 32.71 -0.07 -20.72
N LYS A 174 33.66 -0.05 -19.77
CA LYS A 174 34.12 -1.25 -19.07
C LYS A 174 33.04 -1.87 -18.17
N SER A 175 32.20 -1.04 -17.56
CA SER A 175 31.06 -1.49 -16.75
C SER A 175 29.82 -1.85 -17.59
N GLY A 176 29.83 -1.62 -18.91
CA GLY A 176 28.70 -1.88 -19.79
C GLY A 176 27.54 -0.88 -19.66
N GLN A 177 27.78 0.30 -19.08
CA GLN A 177 26.77 1.34 -18.84
C GLN A 177 26.79 2.47 -19.90
N GLU A 178 27.68 2.40 -20.89
CA GLU A 178 27.84 3.45 -21.92
C GLU A 178 26.53 3.75 -22.67
N GLU A 179 25.85 2.74 -23.21
CA GLU A 179 24.60 2.95 -23.97
C GLU A 179 23.48 3.53 -23.11
N HIS A 180 23.41 3.11 -21.84
CA HIS A 180 22.43 3.62 -20.89
C HIS A 180 22.71 5.09 -20.54
N MET A 181 23.97 5.44 -20.29
CA MET A 181 24.36 6.83 -20.05
C MET A 181 24.05 7.73 -21.26
N ILE A 182 24.29 7.24 -22.48
CA ILE A 182 23.95 7.97 -23.72
C ILE A 182 22.43 8.23 -23.81
N ASP A 183 21.61 7.25 -23.47
CA ASP A 183 20.14 7.39 -23.46
C ASP A 183 19.67 8.47 -22.46
N ILE A 184 20.25 8.50 -21.25
CA ILE A 184 19.96 9.52 -20.25
C ILE A 184 20.38 10.92 -20.74
N LEU A 185 21.59 11.07 -21.26
CA LEU A 185 22.07 12.35 -21.80
C LEU A 185 21.18 12.85 -22.94
N LYS A 186 20.79 11.96 -23.87
CA LYS A 186 19.91 12.31 -24.97
C LYS A 186 18.52 12.72 -24.52
N THR A 187 17.97 12.10 -23.47
CA THR A 187 16.67 12.50 -22.90
C THR A 187 16.70 13.95 -22.42
N PHE A 188 17.80 14.39 -21.78
CA PHE A 188 18.00 15.79 -21.43
C PHE A 188 18.13 16.67 -22.68
N THR A 189 19.06 16.35 -23.58
CA THR A 189 19.37 17.24 -24.71
C THR A 189 18.26 17.31 -25.75
N ASP A 190 17.52 16.24 -25.98
CA ASP A 190 16.34 16.27 -26.86
C ASP A 190 15.28 17.21 -26.29
N THR A 191 15.12 17.25 -24.96
CA THR A 191 14.23 18.17 -24.26
C THR A 191 14.71 19.62 -24.37
N PHE A 192 16.00 19.88 -24.14
CA PHE A 192 16.54 21.24 -24.30
C PHE A 192 16.43 21.72 -25.75
N LEU A 193 16.72 20.87 -26.73
CA LEU A 193 16.60 21.19 -28.15
C LEU A 193 15.16 21.45 -28.56
N ARG A 194 14.19 20.70 -28.03
CA ARG A 194 12.75 20.92 -28.25
C ARG A 194 12.29 22.23 -27.65
N CYS A 195 12.77 22.56 -26.45
CA CYS A 195 12.41 23.77 -25.72
C CYS A 195 13.11 25.04 -26.22
N SER A 196 14.02 24.93 -27.21
CA SER A 196 14.82 26.04 -27.74
C SER A 196 14.24 26.56 -29.05
N TYR A 197 13.78 27.82 -29.05
CA TYR A 197 13.18 28.46 -30.21
C TYR A 197 14.18 29.42 -30.85
N LEU A 198 14.61 29.10 -32.08
CA LEU A 198 15.52 29.93 -32.87
C LEU A 198 14.76 30.70 -33.96
N ASP A 199 15.22 31.90 -34.29
CA ASP A 199 14.74 32.64 -35.46
C ASP A 199 15.37 32.14 -36.78
N GLU A 200 15.02 32.79 -37.89
CA GLU A 200 15.55 32.47 -39.22
C GLU A 200 17.07 32.70 -39.37
N ASN A 201 17.68 33.48 -38.48
CA ASN A 201 19.12 33.73 -38.45
C ASN A 201 19.86 32.74 -37.54
N GLY A 202 19.13 31.87 -36.83
CA GLY A 202 19.68 30.94 -35.86
C GLY A 202 19.94 31.56 -34.48
N ASP A 203 19.39 32.75 -34.21
CA ASP A 203 19.47 33.39 -32.89
C ASP A 203 18.35 32.88 -31.98
N LEU A 204 18.66 32.63 -30.70
CA LEU A 204 17.67 32.19 -29.73
C LEU A 204 16.72 33.34 -29.38
N ILE A 205 15.43 33.09 -29.49
CA ILE A 205 14.38 34.06 -29.12
C ILE A 205 13.67 33.70 -27.83
N ALA A 206 13.52 32.42 -27.53
CA ALA A 206 12.90 31.92 -26.32
C ALA A 206 13.44 30.54 -25.95
N PHE A 207 13.51 30.26 -24.65
CA PHE A 207 13.84 28.93 -24.14
C PHE A 207 12.88 28.55 -23.00
N CYS A 208 12.11 27.47 -23.18
CA CYS A 208 11.28 26.94 -22.10
C CYS A 208 12.18 26.19 -21.10
N TYR A 209 12.34 26.75 -19.90
CA TYR A 209 13.22 26.18 -18.90
C TYR A 209 12.47 25.43 -17.80
N MET A 210 11.18 25.71 -17.59
CA MET A 210 10.40 25.06 -16.52
C MET A 210 9.00 24.70 -16.98
N VAL A 211 8.50 23.54 -16.52
CA VAL A 211 7.12 23.09 -16.72
C VAL A 211 6.57 22.53 -15.41
N GLY A 212 5.40 23.02 -15.02
CA GLY A 212 4.86 22.84 -13.67
C GLY A 212 5.07 24.07 -12.79
N GLU A 213 4.30 24.17 -11.72
CA GLU A 213 4.42 25.20 -10.68
C GLU A 213 4.48 24.47 -9.33
N GLY A 214 5.41 24.88 -8.47
CA GLY A 214 5.83 24.10 -7.31
C GLY A 214 4.77 24.00 -6.23
N ASP A 215 4.13 25.11 -5.85
CA ASP A 215 3.11 25.09 -4.78
C ASP A 215 1.92 24.19 -5.15
N LEU A 216 1.50 24.24 -6.41
CA LEU A 216 0.41 23.43 -6.95
C LEU A 216 0.80 21.96 -7.06
N ASP A 217 1.99 21.67 -7.59
CA ASP A 217 2.49 20.30 -7.69
C ASP A 217 2.67 19.66 -6.31
N HIS A 218 3.23 20.41 -5.37
CA HIS A 218 3.54 19.94 -4.02
C HIS A 218 2.29 19.72 -3.16
N SER A 219 1.12 20.19 -3.63
CA SER A 219 -0.17 19.88 -3.04
C SER A 219 -0.69 18.47 -3.36
N TYR A 220 -0.05 17.76 -4.29
CA TYR A 220 -0.39 16.40 -4.72
C TYR A 220 0.67 15.40 -4.27
N TRP A 221 0.23 14.26 -3.72
CA TRP A 221 1.10 13.15 -3.33
C TRP A 221 0.60 11.83 -3.95
N GLY A 222 0.94 11.60 -5.20
CA GLY A 222 0.58 10.36 -5.91
C GLY A 222 1.44 10.16 -7.15
N PRO A 223 1.27 9.04 -7.87
CA PRO A 223 2.08 8.74 -9.05
C PRO A 223 1.89 9.76 -10.18
N PRO A 224 2.94 10.10 -10.94
CA PRO A 224 2.88 11.07 -12.03
C PRO A 224 1.99 10.63 -13.20
N GLU A 225 1.80 9.32 -13.39
CA GLU A 225 0.89 8.76 -14.41
C GLU A 225 -0.59 9.08 -14.13
N LEU A 226 -0.91 9.41 -12.87
CA LEU A 226 -2.24 9.75 -12.38
C LEU A 226 -2.34 11.22 -11.94
N TYR A 227 -1.45 12.06 -12.48
CA TYR A 227 -1.43 13.47 -12.15
C TYR A 227 -2.77 14.13 -12.49
N PRO A 228 -3.41 14.87 -11.58
CA PRO A 228 -4.76 15.39 -11.81
C PRO A 228 -4.80 16.47 -12.89
N ASP A 229 -5.69 16.31 -13.90
CA ASP A 229 -5.89 17.29 -14.97
C ASP A 229 -6.27 18.70 -14.50
N ASN A 230 -6.80 18.83 -13.28
CA ASN A 230 -7.20 20.10 -12.70
C ASN A 230 -6.05 20.84 -11.99
N ILE A 231 -4.88 20.23 -11.86
CA ILE A 231 -3.66 20.89 -11.40
C ILE A 231 -2.88 21.34 -12.65
N PRO A 232 -2.83 22.65 -12.94
CA PRO A 232 -2.20 23.13 -14.16
C PRO A 232 -0.69 22.97 -14.11
N ARG A 233 -0.10 22.67 -15.26
CA ARG A 233 1.35 22.63 -15.48
C ARG A 233 1.75 23.72 -16.47
N PRO A 234 1.90 24.99 -16.03
CA PRO A 234 2.30 26.08 -16.92
C PRO A 234 3.73 25.88 -17.41
N ALA A 235 4.09 26.58 -18.50
CA ALA A 235 5.44 26.55 -19.07
C ALA A 235 6.10 27.92 -18.99
N ASP A 236 7.30 27.96 -18.40
CA ASP A 236 8.06 29.19 -18.20
C ASP A 236 9.23 29.34 -19.16
N PHE A 237 9.37 30.57 -19.67
CA PHE A 237 10.29 30.89 -20.77
C PHE A 237 11.26 32.01 -20.41
N ALA A 238 12.52 31.80 -20.78
CA ALA A 238 13.52 32.86 -20.86
C ALA A 238 13.37 33.58 -22.20
N THR A 239 13.20 34.90 -22.16
CA THR A 239 13.11 35.78 -23.34
C THR A 239 13.92 37.05 -23.10
N ALA A 240 14.07 37.92 -24.11
CA ALA A 240 14.70 39.23 -23.87
C ALA A 240 13.88 40.14 -22.92
N GLU A 241 12.57 39.89 -22.77
CA GLU A 241 11.68 40.61 -21.84
C GLU A 241 11.80 40.06 -20.41
N THR A 242 12.02 38.76 -20.28
CA THR A 242 12.16 37.99 -19.04
C THR A 242 13.41 37.10 -19.12
N PRO A 243 14.62 37.66 -18.96
CA PRO A 243 15.86 36.93 -19.15
C PRO A 243 16.07 35.84 -18.10
N GLY A 244 16.81 34.79 -18.49
CA GLY A 244 17.22 33.67 -17.64
C GLY A 244 18.59 33.17 -18.07
N SER A 245 19.60 34.01 -17.89
CA SER A 245 20.97 33.76 -18.35
C SER A 245 21.74 32.75 -17.50
N ASP A 246 21.34 32.55 -16.25
CA ASP A 246 21.72 31.41 -15.40
C ASP A 246 21.36 30.08 -16.11
N VAL A 247 20.06 29.83 -16.32
CA VAL A 247 19.58 28.56 -16.87
C VAL A 247 19.95 28.40 -18.35
N CYS A 248 19.99 29.48 -19.13
CA CYS A 248 20.49 29.44 -20.51
C CYS A 248 22.00 29.16 -20.56
N GLY A 249 22.80 29.70 -19.63
CA GLY A 249 24.23 29.41 -19.50
C GLY A 249 24.45 27.94 -19.14
N SER A 250 23.78 27.46 -18.09
CA SER A 250 23.87 26.05 -17.66
C SER A 250 23.46 25.09 -18.78
N THR A 251 22.37 25.38 -19.50
CA THR A 251 21.91 24.57 -20.62
C THR A 251 22.87 24.62 -21.82
N ALA A 252 23.48 25.77 -22.09
CA ALA A 252 24.51 25.90 -23.12
C ALA A 252 25.73 25.01 -22.81
N ALA A 253 26.14 24.94 -21.53
CA ALA A 253 27.20 24.02 -21.10
C ALA A 253 26.81 22.55 -21.33
N ALA A 254 25.58 22.16 -20.96
CA ALA A 254 25.08 20.80 -21.18
C ALA A 254 25.03 20.38 -22.66
N LEU A 255 24.63 21.29 -23.55
CA LEU A 255 24.64 21.04 -24.98
C LEU A 255 26.06 21.03 -25.56
N ALA A 256 26.99 21.82 -25.00
CA ALA A 256 28.39 21.83 -25.39
C ALA A 256 29.12 20.53 -24.98
N THR A 257 28.92 20.02 -23.76
CA THR A 257 29.46 18.71 -23.35
C THR A 257 28.88 17.59 -24.21
N SER A 258 27.59 17.67 -24.56
CA SER A 258 26.95 16.71 -25.46
C SER A 258 27.53 16.73 -26.88
N TYR A 259 27.90 17.90 -27.42
CA TYR A 259 28.66 17.96 -28.67
C TYR A 259 29.97 17.18 -28.55
N LEU A 260 30.74 17.37 -27.48
CA LEU A 260 32.02 16.68 -27.30
C LEU A 260 31.87 15.16 -27.20
N ASN A 261 30.82 14.70 -26.52
CA ASN A 261 30.55 13.27 -26.34
C ASN A 261 30.04 12.58 -27.60
N PHE A 262 29.32 13.29 -28.48
CA PHE A 262 28.67 12.70 -29.65
C PHE A 262 29.31 13.04 -30.99
N LYS A 263 30.26 13.99 -31.06
CA LYS A 263 30.82 14.48 -32.35
C LYS A 263 31.43 13.39 -33.23
N ASP A 264 31.95 12.31 -32.65
CA ASP A 264 32.62 11.23 -33.38
C ASP A 264 31.64 10.14 -33.84
N ASP A 265 30.60 9.86 -33.04
CA ASP A 265 29.63 8.79 -33.30
C ASP A 265 28.36 9.30 -34.03
N GLU A 266 27.89 10.52 -33.70
CA GLU A 266 26.67 11.16 -34.20
C GLU A 266 26.88 12.64 -34.54
N PRO A 267 27.68 12.95 -35.59
CA PRO A 267 28.16 14.31 -35.87
C PRO A 267 27.06 15.33 -36.16
N ASP A 268 25.97 14.92 -36.82
CA ASP A 268 24.84 15.82 -37.14
C ASP A 268 24.06 16.22 -35.87
N TYR A 269 23.84 15.26 -34.96
CA TYR A 269 23.22 15.52 -33.66
C TYR A 269 24.10 16.43 -32.81
N ALA A 270 25.39 16.09 -32.69
CA ALA A 270 26.36 16.89 -31.97
C ALA A 270 26.41 18.33 -32.49
N LYS A 271 26.41 18.51 -33.82
CA LYS A 271 26.39 19.84 -34.44
C LYS A 271 25.12 20.62 -34.11
N LYS A 272 23.96 19.95 -34.02
CA LYS A 272 22.70 20.58 -33.58
C LYS A 272 22.84 21.09 -32.14
N CYS A 273 23.37 20.27 -31.23
CA CYS A 273 23.65 20.68 -29.84
C CYS A 273 24.57 21.90 -29.78
N LEU A 274 25.71 21.88 -30.49
CA LEU A 274 26.64 23.01 -30.51
C LEU A 274 26.04 24.29 -31.10
N THR A 275 25.16 24.15 -32.10
CA THR A 275 24.48 25.31 -32.70
C THR A 275 23.59 26.00 -31.68
N VAL A 276 22.76 25.23 -30.98
CA VAL A 276 21.87 25.78 -29.94
C VAL A 276 22.68 26.29 -28.74
N ALA A 277 23.73 25.58 -28.32
CA ALA A 277 24.61 26.02 -27.23
C ALA A 277 25.20 27.42 -27.47
N LYS A 278 25.69 27.68 -28.70
CA LYS A 278 26.23 28.98 -29.09
C LYS A 278 25.16 30.07 -29.11
N ALA A 279 23.97 29.76 -29.63
CA ALA A 279 22.85 30.69 -29.67
C ALA A 279 22.37 31.04 -28.24
N MET A 280 22.26 30.04 -27.35
CA MET A 280 21.94 30.22 -25.94
C MET A 280 22.97 31.08 -25.21
N TYR A 281 24.26 30.79 -25.35
CA TYR A 281 25.31 31.59 -24.71
C TYR A 281 25.30 33.04 -25.19
N LYS A 282 25.16 33.27 -26.51
CA LYS A 282 25.03 34.61 -27.08
C LYS A 282 23.82 35.34 -26.47
N PHE A 283 22.65 34.69 -26.49
CA PHE A 283 21.42 35.24 -25.91
C PHE A 283 21.58 35.59 -24.42
N ALA A 284 22.13 34.67 -23.63
CA ALA A 284 22.34 34.84 -22.19
C ALA A 284 23.33 35.97 -21.89
N LYS A 285 24.40 36.10 -22.70
CA LYS A 285 25.38 37.19 -22.59
C LYS A 285 24.76 38.56 -22.91
N GLU A 286 23.87 38.63 -23.90
CA GLU A 286 23.21 39.87 -24.33
C GLU A 286 22.02 40.25 -23.44
N ASN A 287 21.36 39.27 -22.82
CA ASN A 287 20.15 39.44 -22.00
C ASN A 287 20.38 38.83 -20.61
N ARG A 288 21.16 39.54 -19.77
CA ARG A 288 21.48 39.10 -18.40
C ARG A 288 20.29 39.23 -17.46
N GLY A 289 20.15 38.25 -16.57
CA GLY A 289 19.09 38.14 -15.58
C GLY A 289 18.87 36.69 -15.16
N MET A 290 18.22 36.50 -14.01
CA MET A 290 18.01 35.18 -13.42
C MET A 290 16.63 34.64 -13.78
N SER A 291 16.57 33.34 -14.05
CA SER A 291 15.33 32.62 -14.28
C SER A 291 14.42 32.62 -13.04
N ASN A 292 13.12 32.44 -13.24
CA ASN A 292 12.19 32.27 -12.13
C ASN A 292 12.29 30.82 -11.62
N GLY A 293 12.95 30.63 -10.48
CA GLY A 293 13.03 29.34 -9.80
C GLY A 293 11.82 28.98 -8.94
N ASP A 294 10.74 29.77 -9.02
CA ASP A 294 9.49 29.60 -8.27
C ASP A 294 9.66 29.57 -6.74
N GLY A 295 10.75 30.16 -6.24
CA GLY A 295 11.12 30.11 -4.81
C GLY A 295 11.82 28.82 -4.36
N TYR A 296 11.97 27.82 -5.25
CA TYR A 296 12.64 26.55 -4.99
C TYR A 296 14.11 26.60 -5.45
N TYR A 297 14.32 26.81 -6.76
CA TYR A 297 15.65 26.83 -7.39
C TYR A 297 16.02 28.23 -7.86
N THR A 298 16.08 29.18 -6.92
CA THR A 298 16.43 30.57 -7.24
C THR A 298 17.93 30.75 -7.29
N SER A 299 18.45 31.20 -8.43
CA SER A 299 19.88 31.43 -8.58
C SER A 299 20.38 32.65 -7.79
N ALA A 300 21.52 32.52 -7.12
CA ALA A 300 22.17 33.63 -6.41
C ALA A 300 22.79 34.66 -7.38
N TYR A 301 23.27 34.19 -8.54
CA TYR A 301 23.84 34.99 -9.63
C TYR A 301 23.98 34.11 -10.89
N ASP A 302 24.54 34.65 -11.96
CA ASP A 302 24.56 34.00 -13.28
C ASP A 302 25.97 33.99 -13.91
N ASP A 303 26.99 34.47 -13.19
CA ASP A 303 28.37 34.59 -13.66
C ASP A 303 29.05 33.22 -13.81
N ASP A 304 28.72 32.28 -12.93
CA ASP A 304 29.29 30.94 -12.91
C ASP A 304 28.69 30.02 -13.95
N GLU A 305 27.37 30.02 -14.19
CA GLU A 305 26.79 29.28 -15.32
C GLU A 305 27.33 29.80 -16.65
N MET A 306 27.58 31.11 -16.77
CA MET A 306 28.21 31.67 -17.96
C MET A 306 29.68 31.27 -18.07
N ALA A 307 30.43 31.26 -16.96
CA ALA A 307 31.79 30.76 -16.98
C ALA A 307 31.83 29.27 -17.34
N TRP A 308 30.89 28.48 -16.84
CA TRP A 308 30.74 27.06 -17.16
C TRP A 308 30.46 26.83 -18.64
N ALA A 309 29.49 27.56 -19.20
CA ALA A 309 29.22 27.54 -20.64
C ALA A 309 30.44 27.95 -21.46
N ALA A 310 31.14 29.01 -21.04
CA ALA A 310 32.30 29.54 -21.73
C ALA A 310 33.46 28.53 -21.77
N VAL A 311 33.76 27.84 -20.67
CA VAL A 311 34.81 26.80 -20.63
C VAL A 311 34.49 25.65 -21.58
N TRP A 312 33.24 25.18 -21.60
CA TRP A 312 32.85 24.09 -22.51
C TRP A 312 32.80 24.54 -23.97
N LEU A 313 32.32 25.75 -24.26
CA LEU A 313 32.32 26.30 -25.62
C LEU A 313 33.73 26.57 -26.13
N TYR A 314 34.66 26.97 -25.26
CA TYR A 314 36.08 27.00 -25.59
C TYR A 314 36.58 25.61 -25.97
N THR A 315 36.29 24.59 -25.15
CA THR A 315 36.68 23.20 -25.42
C THR A 315 36.12 22.69 -26.76
N CYS A 316 34.92 23.12 -27.13
CA CYS A 316 34.30 22.79 -28.42
C CYS A 316 34.92 23.50 -29.63
N THR A 317 35.44 24.72 -29.46
CA THR A 317 35.71 25.64 -30.58
C THR A 317 37.15 26.16 -30.68
N GLY A 318 37.90 26.12 -29.58
CA GLY A 318 39.19 26.80 -29.43
C GLY A 318 39.10 28.33 -29.41
N ASN A 319 37.90 28.94 -29.38
CA ASN A 319 37.78 30.39 -29.39
C ASN A 319 38.10 30.99 -28.00
N MET A 320 39.23 31.67 -27.89
CA MET A 320 39.68 32.32 -26.66
C MET A 320 38.74 33.43 -26.14
N ASP A 321 37.83 33.96 -26.96
CA ASP A 321 36.85 34.94 -26.50
C ASP A 321 36.01 34.42 -25.32
N TYR A 322 35.70 33.12 -25.29
CA TYR A 322 34.99 32.51 -24.17
C TYR A 322 35.82 32.57 -22.87
N ILE A 323 37.11 32.28 -22.93
CA ILE A 323 37.99 32.38 -21.76
C ILE A 323 38.20 33.85 -21.36
N ASN A 324 38.24 34.76 -22.34
CA ASN A 324 38.33 36.20 -22.09
C ASN A 324 37.06 36.74 -21.40
N ASP A 325 35.88 36.20 -21.70
CA ASP A 325 34.64 36.55 -21.00
C ASP A 325 34.72 36.25 -19.50
N ILE A 326 35.45 35.19 -19.12
CA ILE A 326 35.71 34.84 -17.72
C ILE A 326 36.76 35.79 -17.12
N MET A 327 37.91 35.92 -17.80
CA MET A 327 39.16 36.41 -17.19
C MET A 327 39.52 37.85 -17.51
N SER A 328 38.75 38.55 -18.35
CA SER A 328 39.10 39.92 -18.76
C SER A 328 39.32 40.84 -17.56
N VAL A 329 40.25 41.77 -17.73
CA VAL A 329 40.64 42.76 -16.72
C VAL A 329 40.56 44.18 -17.28
N SER A 330 40.53 45.17 -16.39
CA SER A 330 40.66 46.59 -16.72
C SER A 330 41.95 46.88 -17.52
N GLU A 331 42.00 48.00 -18.24
CA GLU A 331 43.17 48.38 -19.06
C GLU A 331 44.48 48.44 -18.26
N ASP A 332 44.42 48.75 -16.96
CA ASP A 332 45.58 48.79 -16.06
C ASP A 332 45.90 47.44 -15.41
N GLY A 333 45.14 46.39 -15.72
CA GLY A 333 45.32 45.01 -15.26
C GLY A 333 44.99 44.79 -13.78
N LYS A 334 44.34 45.75 -13.11
CA LYS A 334 44.13 45.69 -11.66
C LYS A 334 42.84 45.00 -11.24
N TYR A 335 41.80 45.03 -12.07
CA TYR A 335 40.45 44.62 -11.70
C TYR A 335 39.87 43.69 -12.74
N TYR A 336 39.14 42.65 -12.33
CA TYR A 336 38.42 41.80 -13.27
C TYR A 336 37.21 42.54 -13.84
N THR A 337 37.02 42.44 -15.15
CA THR A 337 35.86 42.93 -15.90
C THR A 337 35.00 41.80 -16.44
N GLY A 338 35.53 40.58 -16.49
CA GLY A 338 34.80 39.36 -16.83
C GLY A 338 34.10 38.72 -15.62
N TYR A 339 33.60 37.50 -15.80
CA TYR A 339 32.84 36.77 -14.78
C TYR A 339 33.62 36.53 -13.47
N MET A 340 34.96 36.51 -13.52
CA MET A 340 35.81 36.46 -12.32
C MET A 340 35.54 37.58 -11.32
N LYS A 341 35.03 38.73 -11.77
CA LYS A 341 34.70 39.87 -10.90
C LYS A 341 33.72 39.47 -9.79
N LYS A 342 32.87 38.48 -10.03
CA LYS A 342 31.87 38.05 -9.05
C LYS A 342 32.50 37.45 -7.79
N ILE A 343 33.52 36.61 -7.96
CA ILE A 343 34.20 35.89 -6.88
C ILE A 343 35.47 36.59 -6.38
N ILE A 344 36.07 37.45 -7.21
CA ILE A 344 37.20 38.32 -6.84
C ILE A 344 36.83 39.76 -7.18
N PRO A 345 35.97 40.41 -6.36
CA PRO A 345 35.56 41.78 -6.59
C PRO A 345 36.68 42.78 -6.27
N ASP A 346 36.57 44.00 -6.79
CA ASP A 346 37.58 45.07 -6.63
C ASP A 346 37.89 45.44 -5.16
N THR A 347 37.02 45.03 -4.22
CA THR A 347 37.20 45.20 -2.78
C THR A 347 38.10 44.13 -2.13
N PHE A 348 38.41 43.04 -2.82
CA PHE A 348 39.35 42.04 -2.33
C PHE A 348 40.77 42.54 -2.53
N ASN A 349 41.53 42.62 -1.43
CA ASN A 349 42.95 43.00 -1.47
C ASN A 349 43.87 41.85 -1.93
N THR A 350 43.30 40.78 -2.50
CA THR A 350 44.00 39.60 -3.03
C THR A 350 43.44 39.22 -4.39
N ASN A 351 44.30 38.80 -5.31
CA ASN A 351 43.89 38.20 -6.58
C ASN A 351 43.70 36.67 -6.47
N MET A 352 43.33 36.19 -5.29
CA MET A 352 43.19 34.77 -4.97
C MET A 352 41.83 34.54 -4.31
N TRP A 353 41.13 33.51 -4.79
CA TRP A 353 39.87 33.07 -4.22
C TRP A 353 40.07 31.74 -3.49
N PHE A 354 39.61 31.68 -2.24
CA PHE A 354 39.61 30.49 -1.40
C PHE A 354 38.21 29.88 -1.48
N ASN A 355 37.97 29.02 -2.47
CA ASN A 355 36.66 28.42 -2.66
C ASN A 355 36.39 27.36 -1.58
N THR A 356 35.49 27.65 -0.64
CA THR A 356 35.07 26.72 0.41
C THR A 356 33.74 26.01 0.09
N TRP A 357 33.14 26.29 -1.07
CA TRP A 357 31.93 25.62 -1.56
C TRP A 357 32.30 24.52 -2.56
N THR A 358 31.32 23.83 -3.14
CA THR A 358 31.57 22.79 -4.15
C THR A 358 30.66 22.98 -5.36
N HIS A 359 30.94 22.25 -6.43
CA HIS A 359 30.14 22.21 -7.65
C HIS A 359 28.69 21.80 -7.32
N CYS A 360 27.72 22.64 -7.62
CA CYS A 360 26.29 22.34 -7.46
C CYS A 360 25.44 23.18 -8.43
N TRP A 361 24.13 22.96 -8.44
CA TRP A 361 23.20 23.59 -9.37
C TRP A 361 23.17 25.13 -9.35
N ASP A 362 23.52 25.76 -8.21
CA ASP A 362 23.59 27.22 -8.00
C ASP A 362 25.03 27.78 -7.96
N ALA A 363 26.03 26.91 -8.00
CA ALA A 363 27.43 27.30 -7.82
C ALA A 363 28.36 26.33 -8.56
N VAL A 364 28.52 26.53 -9.87
CA VAL A 364 29.29 25.61 -10.75
C VAL A 364 30.78 25.94 -10.85
N TRP A 365 31.27 26.89 -10.04
CA TRP A 365 32.69 27.30 -10.04
C TRP A 365 33.68 26.15 -9.81
N GLY A 366 33.29 25.14 -9.02
CA GLY A 366 34.13 23.96 -8.79
C GLY A 366 34.51 23.28 -10.11
N GLY A 367 33.51 22.97 -10.94
CA GLY A 367 33.73 22.41 -12.28
C GLY A 367 34.47 23.37 -13.21
N VAL A 368 34.13 24.66 -13.19
CA VAL A 368 34.81 25.69 -14.00
C VAL A 368 36.32 25.68 -13.78
N PHE A 369 36.79 25.70 -12.53
CA PHE A 369 38.22 25.79 -12.25
C PHE A 369 38.96 24.46 -12.43
N VAL A 370 38.31 23.33 -12.16
CA VAL A 370 38.88 22.02 -12.50
C VAL A 370 39.13 21.94 -14.00
N GLU A 371 38.17 22.37 -14.83
CA GLU A 371 38.37 22.34 -16.28
C GLU A 371 39.31 23.41 -16.82
N LEU A 372 39.28 24.63 -16.28
CA LEU A 372 40.31 25.63 -16.62
C LEU A 372 41.71 25.13 -16.26
N ASN A 373 41.85 24.38 -15.17
CA ASN A 373 43.12 23.77 -14.81
C ASN A 373 43.54 22.66 -15.78
N ALA A 374 42.61 21.79 -16.20
CA ALA A 374 42.89 20.75 -17.21
C ALA A 374 43.31 21.36 -18.57
N LEU A 375 42.63 22.42 -19.00
CA LEU A 375 42.89 23.12 -20.27
C LEU A 375 44.17 23.97 -20.24
N PHE A 376 44.48 24.56 -19.07
CA PHE A 376 45.62 25.46 -18.88
C PHE A 376 46.45 25.07 -17.64
N PRO A 377 47.13 23.90 -17.66
CA PRO A 377 47.79 23.32 -16.48
C PRO A 377 48.94 24.17 -15.92
N ASP A 378 49.55 25.01 -16.75
CA ASP A 378 50.61 25.94 -16.32
C ASP A 378 50.06 27.21 -15.62
N ASN A 379 48.74 27.42 -15.63
CA ASN A 379 48.13 28.57 -14.97
C ASN A 379 48.02 28.34 -13.46
N LYS A 380 48.89 29.02 -12.71
CA LYS A 380 48.97 28.92 -11.25
C LYS A 380 47.70 29.33 -10.51
N LEU A 381 46.90 30.25 -11.06
CA LEU A 381 45.65 30.66 -10.42
C LEU A 381 44.61 29.56 -10.53
N TYR A 382 44.48 28.93 -11.71
CA TYR A 382 43.55 27.83 -11.92
C TYR A 382 43.95 26.60 -11.10
N ASP A 383 45.24 26.25 -11.13
CA ASP A 383 45.79 25.21 -10.24
C ASP A 383 45.45 25.48 -8.79
N TYR A 384 45.73 26.70 -8.31
CA TYR A 384 45.47 27.06 -6.94
C TYR A 384 43.99 26.91 -6.56
N ILE A 385 43.06 27.51 -7.32
CA ILE A 385 41.64 27.51 -6.98
C ILE A 385 41.07 26.09 -7.01
N ALA A 386 41.36 25.32 -8.08
CA ALA A 386 40.86 23.95 -8.23
C ALA A 386 41.41 23.02 -7.14
N ARG A 387 42.74 23.01 -6.96
CA ARG A 387 43.42 22.15 -6.00
C ARG A 387 43.07 22.49 -4.56
N TRP A 388 43.11 23.78 -4.20
CA TRP A 388 42.90 24.23 -2.82
C TRP A 388 41.49 23.89 -2.35
N ASN A 389 40.49 24.00 -3.23
CA ASN A 389 39.12 23.59 -2.93
C ASN A 389 39.03 22.12 -2.49
N THR A 390 39.62 21.20 -3.27
CA THR A 390 39.64 19.78 -2.91
C THR A 390 40.44 19.51 -1.63
N GLU A 391 41.58 20.17 -1.43
CA GLU A 391 42.37 20.04 -0.21
C GLU A 391 41.57 20.49 1.03
N TYR A 392 40.93 21.66 0.96
CA TYR A 392 40.07 22.21 2.02
C TYR A 392 38.94 21.25 2.37
N LEU A 393 38.22 20.75 1.35
CA LEU A 393 37.08 19.85 1.51
C LEU A 393 37.50 18.44 1.95
N SER A 394 38.79 18.07 1.85
CA SER A 394 39.26 16.75 2.27
C SER A 394 39.30 16.51 3.78
N GLY A 395 38.99 17.53 4.60
CA GLY A 395 39.12 17.46 6.06
C GLY A 395 40.56 17.20 6.53
N GLY A 396 41.55 17.51 5.69
CA GLY A 396 42.97 17.28 5.97
C GLY A 396 43.49 15.90 5.61
N MET A 397 42.68 15.04 4.96
CA MET A 397 43.18 13.80 4.36
C MET A 397 44.10 14.07 3.17
N ALA A 398 43.73 15.01 2.30
CA ALA A 398 44.60 15.55 1.28
C ALA A 398 45.28 16.81 1.81
N LYS A 399 46.62 16.83 1.80
CA LYS A 399 47.38 17.92 2.41
C LYS A 399 47.46 19.11 1.47
N HIS A 400 47.38 20.31 2.05
CA HIS A 400 47.72 21.53 1.33
C HIS A 400 49.15 21.48 0.80
N LYS A 401 49.33 21.94 -0.45
CA LYS A 401 50.66 22.17 -1.05
C LYS A 401 51.43 23.24 -0.27
N GLU A 402 50.71 24.23 0.23
CA GLU A 402 51.22 25.30 1.08
C GLU A 402 51.43 24.77 2.51
N ALA A 403 52.68 24.50 2.88
CA ALA A 403 53.03 23.85 4.16
C ALA A 403 52.55 24.58 5.44
N ASN A 404 52.18 25.86 5.35
CA ASN A 404 51.68 26.64 6.48
C ASN A 404 50.15 26.79 6.47
N ASP A 405 49.48 26.29 5.43
CA ASP A 405 48.03 26.30 5.36
C ASP A 405 47.45 25.09 6.09
N ASN A 406 46.61 25.36 7.08
CA ASN A 406 45.93 24.37 7.89
C ASN A 406 44.40 24.60 7.88
N GLY A 407 43.90 25.38 6.92
CA GLY A 407 42.47 25.63 6.76
C GLY A 407 41.79 24.44 6.11
N TYR A 408 41.19 23.57 6.91
CA TYR A 408 40.35 22.46 6.43
C TYR A 408 38.91 22.64 6.91
N THR A 409 37.96 22.09 6.17
CA THR A 409 36.59 21.92 6.67
C THR A 409 36.56 20.93 7.83
N SER A 410 35.62 21.13 8.76
CA SER A 410 35.36 20.17 9.83
C SER A 410 34.59 18.97 9.29
N THR A 411 34.94 17.77 9.76
CA THR A 411 34.18 16.54 9.48
C THR A 411 33.29 16.16 10.65
N SER A 412 32.35 15.26 10.41
CA SER A 412 31.63 14.55 11.46
C SER A 412 32.57 13.69 12.33
N PRO A 413 32.11 13.17 13.48
CA PRO A 413 32.88 12.21 14.29
C PRO A 413 33.43 11.01 13.52
N ALA A 414 32.68 10.46 12.55
CA ALA A 414 33.13 9.35 11.70
C ALA A 414 33.94 9.78 10.45
N GLY A 415 34.22 11.07 10.28
CA GLY A 415 35.07 11.59 9.20
C GLY A 415 34.33 11.96 7.91
N TYR A 416 33.00 12.08 7.96
CA TYR A 416 32.19 12.53 6.82
C TYR A 416 32.27 14.04 6.64
N THR A 417 32.46 14.48 5.39
CA THR A 417 32.49 15.90 5.03
C THR A 417 31.09 16.40 4.72
N MET A 418 30.49 17.17 5.65
CA MET A 418 29.19 17.80 5.47
C MET A 418 29.36 19.28 5.10
N ILE A 419 29.06 19.65 3.85
CA ILE A 419 29.15 21.04 3.36
C ILE A 419 27.87 21.82 3.69
N ASN A 420 26.71 21.17 3.55
CA ASN A 420 25.40 21.71 3.88
C ASN A 420 24.55 20.59 4.52
N GLY A 421 23.61 20.94 5.39
CA GLY A 421 22.68 19.99 6.00
C GLY A 421 21.57 19.51 5.05
N TRP A 422 21.25 20.28 4.00
CA TRP A 422 20.29 19.86 2.97
C TRP A 422 21.02 19.19 1.80
N GLY A 423 20.78 17.90 1.56
CA GLY A 423 21.48 17.17 0.49
C GLY A 423 22.98 17.11 0.75
N SER A 424 23.39 16.78 1.97
CA SER A 424 24.79 16.68 2.34
C SER A 424 25.57 15.71 1.44
N ALA A 425 24.96 14.59 1.06
CA ALA A 425 25.57 13.58 0.19
C ALA A 425 25.78 14.08 -1.24
N ARG A 426 24.87 14.91 -1.76
CA ARG A 426 25.02 15.58 -3.07
C ARG A 426 26.27 16.46 -3.11
N TYR A 427 26.47 17.30 -2.10
CA TYR A 427 27.65 18.16 -2.04
C TYR A 427 28.93 17.35 -1.82
N ASN A 428 28.86 16.34 -0.96
CA ASN A 428 29.99 15.45 -0.70
C ASN A 428 30.44 14.75 -2.00
N THR A 429 29.52 14.15 -2.74
CA THR A 429 29.83 13.47 -4.03
C THR A 429 30.26 14.43 -5.13
N ALA A 430 29.77 15.67 -5.15
CA ALA A 430 30.29 16.71 -6.04
C ALA A 430 31.76 17.07 -5.77
N ALA A 431 32.13 17.18 -4.50
CA ALA A 431 33.52 17.39 -4.13
C ALA A 431 34.40 16.17 -4.49
N GLN A 432 33.86 14.95 -4.37
CA GLN A 432 34.53 13.73 -4.84
C GLN A 432 34.75 13.75 -6.36
N LEU A 433 33.76 14.15 -7.16
CA LEU A 433 33.91 14.26 -8.62
C LEU A 433 35.05 15.23 -8.98
N CYS A 434 35.03 16.44 -8.43
CA CYS A 434 36.11 17.43 -8.65
C CYS A 434 37.49 16.87 -8.27
N ALA A 435 37.58 16.14 -7.15
CA ALA A 435 38.83 15.52 -6.71
C ALA A 435 39.35 14.46 -7.69
N LEU A 436 38.43 13.63 -8.22
CA LEU A 436 38.77 12.54 -9.16
C LEU A 436 39.13 13.07 -10.55
N VAL A 437 38.46 14.13 -11.03
CA VAL A 437 38.82 14.79 -12.30
C VAL A 437 40.15 15.54 -12.14
N TYR A 438 40.38 16.24 -11.03
CA TYR A 438 41.70 16.84 -10.80
C TYR A 438 42.79 15.76 -10.79
N MET A 439 42.56 14.62 -10.14
CA MET A 439 43.50 13.49 -10.14
C MET A 439 43.72 12.88 -11.53
N GLU A 440 42.71 12.88 -12.41
CA GLU A 440 42.85 12.45 -13.82
C GLU A 440 43.96 13.24 -14.54
N HIS A 441 43.97 14.56 -14.34
CA HIS A 441 44.94 15.46 -14.96
C HIS A 441 46.22 15.66 -14.13
N HIS A 442 46.21 15.25 -12.86
CA HIS A 442 47.35 15.29 -11.92
C HIS A 442 47.50 13.95 -11.18
N PRO A 443 48.01 12.90 -11.86
CA PRO A 443 47.99 11.52 -11.34
C PRO A 443 48.88 11.30 -10.09
N ASP A 444 49.70 12.28 -9.71
CA ASP A 444 50.46 12.27 -8.47
C ASP A 444 49.59 12.55 -7.22
N ARG A 445 48.42 13.19 -7.39
CA ARG A 445 47.45 13.48 -6.31
C ARG A 445 46.58 12.30 -5.91
N THR A 446 47.20 11.15 -5.70
CA THR A 446 46.51 9.92 -5.25
C THR A 446 45.80 10.07 -3.89
N ASP A 447 46.17 11.08 -3.10
CA ASP A 447 45.49 11.47 -1.87
C ASP A 447 44.06 11.98 -2.10
N PHE A 448 43.79 12.60 -3.26
CA PHE A 448 42.44 13.01 -3.65
C PHE A 448 41.53 11.81 -3.89
N GLY A 449 41.99 10.83 -4.66
CA GLY A 449 41.26 9.57 -4.87
C GLY A 449 41.05 8.78 -3.58
N ALA A 450 42.06 8.76 -2.69
CA ALA A 450 41.95 8.06 -1.41
C ALA A 450 40.90 8.69 -0.48
N TRP A 451 40.82 10.02 -0.44
CA TRP A 451 39.76 10.73 0.28
C TRP A 451 38.40 10.47 -0.36
N ALA A 452 38.27 10.61 -1.68
CA ALA A 452 37.00 10.38 -2.38
C ALA A 452 36.48 8.96 -2.14
N LYS A 453 37.36 7.95 -2.21
CA LYS A 453 37.03 6.57 -1.90
C LYS A 453 36.52 6.42 -0.46
N ASN A 454 37.18 7.03 0.52
CA ASN A 454 36.76 6.96 1.91
C ASN A 454 35.35 7.56 2.12
N GLN A 455 35.06 8.70 1.50
CA GLN A 455 33.74 9.34 1.56
C GLN A 455 32.65 8.50 0.86
N MET A 456 32.95 7.88 -0.29
CA MET A 456 32.00 7.00 -0.96
C MET A 456 31.72 5.73 -0.16
N GLU A 457 32.75 5.11 0.43
CA GLU A 457 32.57 3.94 1.30
C GLU A 457 31.72 4.25 2.54
N TYR A 458 31.80 5.48 3.04
CA TYR A 458 30.90 5.97 4.08
C TYR A 458 29.44 5.98 3.56
N LEU A 459 29.18 6.55 2.38
CA LEU A 459 27.84 6.57 1.77
C LEU A 459 27.31 5.17 1.45
N MET A 460 28.18 4.21 1.13
CA MET A 460 27.84 2.82 0.83
C MET A 460 27.48 1.98 2.07
N GLY A 461 27.70 2.48 3.29
CA GLY A 461 27.26 1.80 4.51
C GLY A 461 28.31 1.69 5.62
N ARG A 462 29.57 2.08 5.38
CA ARG A 462 30.57 2.20 6.45
C ARG A 462 30.41 3.53 7.18
N ASN A 463 29.24 3.70 7.79
CA ASN A 463 28.86 4.87 8.56
C ASN A 463 28.17 4.45 9.86
N PRO A 464 28.11 5.31 10.88
CA PRO A 464 27.47 5.00 12.16
C PRO A 464 26.00 4.55 12.09
N MET A 465 25.25 4.85 11.03
CA MET A 465 23.89 4.35 10.85
C MET A 465 23.86 2.87 10.40
N GLY A 466 24.96 2.40 9.81
CA GLY A 466 25.22 1.04 9.32
C GLY A 466 24.24 0.59 8.24
N TYR A 467 23.85 1.50 7.35
CA TYR A 467 23.16 1.23 6.09
C TYR A 467 23.62 2.21 5.01
N SER A 468 23.43 1.82 3.75
CA SER A 468 23.78 2.64 2.58
C SER A 468 22.79 3.81 2.38
N TYR A 469 23.31 4.99 2.04
CA TYR A 469 22.50 6.14 1.57
C TYR A 469 22.21 6.09 0.06
N ILE A 470 22.71 5.06 -0.64
CA ILE A 470 22.34 4.76 -2.02
C ILE A 470 21.21 3.72 -1.98
N VAL A 471 20.01 4.10 -2.42
CA VAL A 471 18.81 3.25 -2.37
C VAL A 471 19.03 1.96 -3.16
N GLY A 472 18.80 0.82 -2.50
CA GLY A 472 18.95 -0.51 -3.09
C GLY A 472 20.40 -0.98 -3.27
N TYR A 473 21.41 -0.25 -2.82
CA TYR A 473 22.80 -0.71 -2.89
C TYR A 473 23.06 -1.90 -1.95
N GLY A 474 23.75 -2.93 -2.46
CA GLY A 474 24.00 -4.18 -1.75
C GLY A 474 22.77 -5.07 -1.60
N TYR A 475 21.67 -4.79 -2.31
CA TYR A 475 20.41 -5.53 -2.24
C TYR A 475 20.60 -7.03 -2.49
N GLU A 476 21.39 -7.41 -3.49
CA GLU A 476 21.69 -8.80 -3.86
C GLU A 476 22.49 -9.53 -2.76
N HIS A 477 23.11 -8.78 -1.85
CA HIS A 477 23.85 -9.26 -0.69
C HIS A 477 23.05 -9.17 0.63
N GLY A 478 21.79 -8.73 0.58
CA GLY A 478 20.95 -8.55 1.76
C GLY A 478 21.41 -7.41 2.69
N LEU A 479 22.17 -6.45 2.15
CA LEU A 479 22.67 -5.32 2.90
C LEU A 479 21.59 -4.24 3.04
N PRO A 480 21.52 -3.54 4.19
CA PRO A 480 20.54 -2.48 4.37
C PRO A 480 20.94 -1.21 3.60
N SER A 481 19.96 -0.57 3.00
CA SER A 481 20.02 0.77 2.43
C SER A 481 18.83 1.60 2.93
N ALA A 482 18.83 2.91 2.66
CA ALA A 482 17.63 3.73 2.75
C ALA A 482 16.48 3.10 1.94
N LYS A 483 15.26 3.17 2.50
CA LYS A 483 14.05 2.54 1.97
C LYS A 483 12.86 3.49 1.82
N HIS A 484 12.89 4.63 2.49
CA HIS A 484 11.78 5.57 2.51
C HIS A 484 12.17 6.95 1.95
N PRO A 485 12.76 7.02 0.73
CA PRO A 485 13.07 8.32 0.13
C PRO A 485 11.80 9.17 0.01
N HIS A 486 11.93 10.48 0.04
CA HIS A 486 10.83 11.40 -0.21
C HIS A 486 10.53 11.40 -1.72
N HIS A 487 9.81 10.41 -2.23
CA HIS A 487 9.56 10.29 -3.67
C HIS A 487 8.18 9.73 -3.98
N ARG A 488 7.34 10.50 -4.70
CA ARG A 488 5.92 10.22 -4.92
C ARG A 488 5.67 8.95 -5.71
N ALA A 489 6.35 8.77 -6.84
CA ALA A 489 6.11 7.62 -7.71
C ALA A 489 6.58 6.30 -7.07
N ALA A 490 7.72 6.33 -6.37
CA ALA A 490 8.26 5.14 -5.68
C ALA A 490 7.44 4.77 -4.45
N HIS A 491 6.93 5.78 -3.73
CA HIS A 491 6.01 5.57 -2.61
C HIS A 491 4.71 4.92 -3.10
N GLY A 492 4.15 5.42 -4.20
CA GLY A 492 3.00 4.81 -4.87
C GLY A 492 1.69 4.95 -4.10
N SER A 493 1.50 6.07 -3.38
CA SER A 493 0.27 6.34 -2.62
C SER A 493 -0.97 6.31 -3.51
N LYS A 494 -2.06 5.76 -2.97
CA LYS A 494 -3.41 5.83 -3.57
C LYS A 494 -4.33 6.81 -2.85
N THR A 495 -3.91 7.31 -1.70
CA THR A 495 -4.73 8.08 -0.76
C THR A 495 -4.26 9.52 -0.60
N LEU A 496 -3.34 9.96 -1.47
CA LEU A 496 -2.76 11.30 -1.45
C LEU A 496 -2.03 11.61 -0.14
N SER A 497 -1.43 10.58 0.47
CA SER A 497 -0.83 10.65 1.81
C SER A 497 0.54 10.01 1.84
N MET A 498 1.54 10.75 2.31
CA MET A 498 2.90 10.25 2.54
C MET A 498 2.98 9.14 3.59
N ASN A 499 1.95 9.02 4.44
CA ASN A 499 1.90 8.02 5.50
C ASN A 499 1.25 6.70 5.04
N ASP A 500 0.72 6.66 3.82
CA ASP A 500 -0.03 5.51 3.32
C ASP A 500 0.27 5.23 1.83
N PRO A 501 0.89 4.09 1.50
CA PRO A 501 1.29 3.01 2.41
C PRO A 501 2.47 3.39 3.32
N PRO A 502 2.68 2.71 4.47
CA PRO A 502 3.88 2.93 5.30
C PRO A 502 5.19 2.56 4.59
N GLU A 503 5.16 1.49 3.80
CA GLU A 503 6.28 1.02 2.99
C GLU A 503 6.12 1.52 1.56
N HIS A 504 7.21 1.91 0.93
CA HIS A 504 7.22 2.24 -0.50
C HIS A 504 6.87 1.00 -1.32
N ARG A 505 6.07 1.19 -2.38
CA ARG A 505 5.68 0.10 -3.28
C ARG A 505 6.80 -0.31 -4.22
N HIS A 506 7.73 0.60 -4.51
CA HIS A 506 8.81 0.41 -5.45
C HIS A 506 10.16 0.77 -4.86
N ILE A 507 11.22 0.19 -5.42
CA ILE A 507 12.60 0.58 -5.11
C ILE A 507 13.07 1.55 -6.20
N ILE A 508 13.37 2.79 -5.81
CA ILE A 508 14.00 3.78 -6.70
C ILE A 508 15.52 3.54 -6.76
N TRP A 509 15.90 2.56 -7.58
CA TRP A 509 17.27 2.05 -7.66
C TRP A 509 18.32 3.15 -7.86
N GLY A 510 19.30 3.19 -6.96
CA GLY A 510 20.46 4.06 -7.08
C GLY A 510 20.23 5.52 -6.76
N ALA A 511 19.04 5.91 -6.30
CA ALA A 511 18.81 7.24 -5.79
C ALA A 511 19.74 7.51 -4.59
N LEU A 512 20.44 8.63 -4.61
CA LEU A 512 21.23 9.10 -3.48
C LEU A 512 20.33 9.95 -2.59
N VAL A 513 20.03 9.48 -1.37
CA VAL A 513 19.26 10.30 -0.42
C VAL A 513 20.10 11.48 0.09
N GLY A 514 19.44 12.46 0.69
CA GLY A 514 20.08 13.68 1.20
C GLY A 514 21.32 13.45 2.07
N GLY A 515 21.38 12.35 2.82
CA GLY A 515 22.56 11.96 3.60
C GLY A 515 22.60 12.57 5.00
N PRO A 516 23.59 12.25 5.83
CA PRO A 516 23.52 12.51 7.26
C PRO A 516 23.84 13.96 7.61
N ASP A 517 23.53 14.31 8.87
CA ASP A 517 23.99 15.53 9.51
C ASP A 517 25.47 15.45 9.95
N LYS A 518 25.94 16.52 10.60
CA LYS A 518 27.33 16.65 11.08
C LYS A 518 27.67 15.73 12.26
N GLU A 519 26.69 15.08 12.87
CA GLU A 519 26.88 14.13 13.97
C GLU A 519 26.70 12.67 13.50
N ASP A 520 26.77 12.45 12.18
CA ASP A 520 26.58 11.16 11.51
C ASP A 520 25.15 10.58 11.58
N TYR A 521 24.17 11.38 12.00
CA TYR A 521 22.78 10.93 12.13
C TYR A 521 22.00 11.10 10.83
N HIS A 522 21.15 10.12 10.53
CA HIS A 522 20.21 10.13 9.41
C HIS A 522 18.91 9.44 9.81
N GLN A 523 17.77 9.95 9.36
CA GLN A 523 16.47 9.34 9.62
C GLN A 523 15.80 8.89 8.31
N ASP A 524 15.58 7.58 8.20
CA ASP A 524 14.95 6.99 7.01
C ASP A 524 13.41 6.98 7.13
N VAL A 525 12.77 8.13 6.87
CA VAL A 525 11.31 8.28 6.80
C VAL A 525 10.88 9.14 5.60
N THR A 526 9.79 8.78 4.93
CA THR A 526 9.28 9.48 3.73
C THR A 526 8.98 10.96 3.99
N THR A 527 8.55 11.31 5.20
CA THR A 527 8.16 12.70 5.55
C THR A 527 9.31 13.64 5.80
N ASP A 528 10.55 13.14 5.88
CA ASP A 528 11.75 13.95 6.11
C ASP A 528 12.45 14.25 4.78
N PHE A 529 12.10 15.38 4.18
CA PHE A 529 12.73 15.86 2.94
C PHE A 529 14.17 16.38 3.15
N VAL A 530 14.68 16.50 4.38
CA VAL A 530 16.07 16.96 4.58
C VAL A 530 17.02 15.78 4.41
N TYR A 531 16.73 14.68 5.10
CA TYR A 531 17.54 13.46 5.05
C TYR A 531 17.23 12.61 3.82
N ASN A 532 15.96 12.54 3.42
CA ASN A 532 15.48 11.51 2.50
C ASN A 532 15.01 12.01 1.14
N GLU A 533 15.11 13.31 0.83
CA GLU A 533 14.92 13.79 -0.55
C GLU A 533 15.92 13.14 -1.50
N VAL A 534 15.47 12.91 -2.73
CA VAL A 534 16.26 12.42 -3.86
C VAL A 534 16.03 13.38 -5.02
N ALA A 535 17.04 13.64 -5.83
CA ALA A 535 16.92 14.61 -6.93
C ALA A 535 17.89 14.33 -8.07
N VAL A 536 17.53 14.80 -9.28
CA VAL A 536 18.37 14.72 -10.49
C VAL A 536 19.77 15.26 -10.25
N ASP A 537 19.86 16.36 -9.48
CA ASP A 537 21.12 17.02 -9.17
C ASP A 537 21.91 16.30 -8.07
N TYR A 538 21.26 15.55 -7.18
CA TYR A 538 21.91 14.72 -6.15
C TYR A 538 22.70 13.60 -6.79
N ASN A 539 22.13 12.97 -7.82
CA ASN A 539 22.79 11.90 -8.54
C ASN A 539 23.83 12.39 -9.57
N ALA A 540 23.79 13.66 -9.98
CA ALA A 540 24.57 14.16 -11.11
C ALA A 540 26.09 13.94 -10.95
N ALA A 541 26.65 14.52 -9.88
CA ALA A 541 28.07 14.37 -9.60
C ALA A 541 28.40 13.01 -8.96
N PHE A 542 27.42 12.39 -8.30
CA PHE A 542 27.52 11.04 -7.75
C PHE A 542 27.82 9.99 -8.84
N VAL A 543 27.14 10.05 -9.99
CA VAL A 543 27.44 9.18 -11.15
C VAL A 543 28.91 9.34 -11.57
N GLY A 544 29.39 10.57 -11.69
CA GLY A 544 30.78 10.84 -12.04
C GLY A 544 31.79 10.36 -11.00
N ALA A 545 31.48 10.55 -9.71
CA ALA A 545 32.29 10.02 -8.63
C ALA A 545 32.37 8.49 -8.66
N CYS A 546 31.24 7.80 -8.90
CA CYS A 546 31.22 6.35 -9.09
C CYS A 546 32.08 5.91 -10.30
N ALA A 547 32.00 6.63 -11.43
CA ALA A 547 32.79 6.32 -12.61
C ALA A 547 34.30 6.50 -12.37
N GLY A 548 34.71 7.60 -11.75
CA GLY A 548 36.10 7.84 -11.35
C GLY A 548 36.59 6.78 -10.36
N LEU A 549 35.82 6.48 -9.31
CA LEU A 549 36.18 5.44 -8.33
C LEU A 549 36.24 4.05 -8.94
N TYR A 550 35.35 3.72 -9.88
CA TYR A 550 35.43 2.46 -10.62
C TYR A 550 36.71 2.39 -11.47
N LYS A 551 37.07 3.48 -12.15
CA LYS A 551 38.31 3.57 -12.93
C LYS A 551 39.56 3.32 -12.08
N TYR A 552 39.63 3.91 -10.89
CA TYR A 552 40.84 3.91 -10.05
C TYR A 552 40.89 2.79 -8.99
N TYR A 553 39.73 2.34 -8.50
CA TYR A 553 39.61 1.41 -7.38
C TYR A 553 38.65 0.24 -7.64
N GLY A 554 38.07 0.16 -8.84
CA GLY A 554 37.07 -0.84 -9.20
C GLY A 554 37.60 -2.08 -9.91
N GLU A 555 38.93 -2.31 -9.93
CA GLU A 555 39.50 -3.49 -10.57
C GLU A 555 38.87 -4.79 -10.04
N GLY A 556 38.35 -5.62 -10.94
CA GLY A 556 37.67 -6.88 -10.60
C GLY A 556 36.21 -6.74 -10.13
N GLN A 557 35.73 -5.53 -9.84
CA GLN A 557 34.33 -5.30 -9.50
C GLN A 557 33.43 -5.45 -10.73
N GLN A 558 32.23 -5.99 -10.53
CA GLN A 558 31.28 -6.33 -11.58
C GLN A 558 29.93 -5.68 -11.31
N VAL A 559 29.23 -5.34 -12.38
CA VAL A 559 27.83 -4.92 -12.34
C VAL A 559 26.90 -6.08 -12.01
N ILE A 560 25.66 -5.77 -11.63
CA ILE A 560 24.60 -6.76 -11.46
C ILE A 560 24.08 -7.18 -12.85
N PRO A 561 24.10 -8.48 -13.20
CA PRO A 561 23.56 -8.95 -14.46
C PRO A 561 22.01 -8.86 -14.48
N ASN A 562 21.43 -8.56 -15.63
CA ASN A 562 19.97 -8.45 -15.84
C ASN A 562 19.27 -7.48 -14.87
N PHE A 563 19.88 -6.32 -14.66
CA PHE A 563 19.37 -5.28 -13.78
C PHE A 563 18.42 -4.31 -14.53
N PRO A 564 17.36 -3.78 -13.88
CA PRO A 564 16.89 -4.08 -12.54
C PRO A 564 16.20 -5.45 -12.47
N PRO A 565 16.17 -6.10 -11.30
CA PRO A 565 15.29 -7.24 -11.10
C PRO A 565 13.83 -6.79 -11.30
N LYS A 566 13.03 -7.66 -11.91
CA LYS A 566 11.58 -7.43 -12.02
C LYS A 566 10.92 -7.53 -10.66
N GLU A 567 10.00 -6.63 -10.39
CA GLU A 567 9.15 -6.69 -9.22
C GLU A 567 8.20 -7.89 -9.33
N PRO A 568 7.84 -8.53 -8.20
CA PRO A 568 6.85 -9.59 -8.20
C PRO A 568 5.52 -9.07 -8.75
N LYS A 569 4.88 -9.85 -9.64
CA LYS A 569 3.52 -9.53 -10.08
C LYS A 569 2.54 -9.62 -8.92
N THR A 570 1.70 -8.62 -8.80
CA THR A 570 0.57 -8.57 -7.87
C THR A 570 -0.74 -8.86 -8.59
N ASP A 571 -1.74 -9.34 -7.85
CA ASP A 571 -3.12 -9.33 -8.35
C ASP A 571 -3.59 -7.86 -8.27
N ASP A 572 -3.56 -7.15 -9.40
CA ASP A 572 -3.90 -5.72 -9.42
C ASP A 572 -5.40 -5.47 -9.25
N TYR A 573 -6.23 -6.47 -9.55
CA TYR A 573 -7.68 -6.34 -9.45
C TYR A 573 -8.23 -7.46 -8.58
N TYR A 574 -8.78 -7.13 -7.42
CA TYR A 574 -9.39 -8.12 -6.53
C TYR A 574 -10.56 -7.54 -5.76
N CYS A 575 -11.20 -8.39 -4.97
CA CYS A 575 -12.31 -8.00 -4.12
C CYS A 575 -12.13 -8.53 -2.69
N GLU A 576 -12.29 -7.63 -1.73
CA GLU A 576 -12.55 -7.99 -0.34
C GLU A 576 -14.06 -7.95 -0.07
N ALA A 577 -14.54 -8.75 0.86
CA ALA A 577 -15.93 -8.69 1.26
C ALA A 577 -16.09 -8.94 2.76
N ARG A 578 -17.19 -8.43 3.33
CA ARG A 578 -17.60 -8.66 4.71
C ARG A 578 -19.10 -8.69 4.86
N ILE A 579 -19.55 -9.32 5.94
CA ILE A 579 -20.93 -9.33 6.38
C ILE A 579 -21.16 -8.08 7.25
N GLU A 580 -21.96 -7.13 6.76
CA GLU A 580 -22.38 -5.98 7.56
C GLU A 580 -23.42 -6.42 8.59
N ARG A 581 -24.38 -7.25 8.16
CA ARG A 581 -25.48 -7.70 9.02
C ARG A 581 -26.17 -8.92 8.43
N GLU A 582 -26.42 -9.94 9.25
CA GLU A 582 -27.31 -11.06 8.92
C GLU A 582 -28.44 -11.14 9.95
N ILE A 583 -29.67 -11.25 9.45
CA ILE A 583 -30.87 -11.56 10.25
C ILE A 583 -31.62 -12.72 9.58
N LYS A 584 -32.70 -13.18 10.22
CA LYS A 584 -33.45 -14.35 9.73
C LYS A 584 -33.97 -14.16 8.30
N GLU A 585 -34.28 -12.93 7.88
CA GLU A 585 -34.84 -12.60 6.56
C GLU A 585 -33.82 -12.16 5.52
N SER A 586 -32.60 -11.77 5.93
CA SER A 586 -31.69 -11.08 5.02
C SER A 586 -30.22 -11.16 5.38
N SER A 587 -29.40 -11.00 4.34
CA SER A 587 -27.95 -10.80 4.43
C SER A 587 -27.57 -9.47 3.77
N GLN A 588 -26.97 -8.58 4.56
CA GLN A 588 -26.32 -7.37 4.08
C GLN A 588 -24.82 -7.60 4.01
N VAL A 589 -24.28 -7.39 2.81
CA VAL A 589 -22.88 -7.64 2.46
C VAL A 589 -22.27 -6.36 1.93
N VAL A 590 -21.01 -6.13 2.28
CA VAL A 590 -20.18 -5.09 1.66
C VAL A 590 -19.11 -5.78 0.83
N ILE A 591 -19.01 -5.39 -0.44
CA ILE A 591 -17.88 -5.75 -1.29
C ILE A 591 -17.02 -4.50 -1.49
N LYS A 592 -15.71 -4.68 -1.49
CA LYS A 592 -14.71 -3.65 -1.75
C LYS A 592 -13.89 -4.09 -2.94
N LEU A 593 -14.05 -3.38 -4.04
CA LEU A 593 -13.33 -3.62 -5.28
C LEU A 593 -12.02 -2.85 -5.24
N HIS A 594 -10.92 -3.48 -5.66
CA HIS A 594 -9.59 -2.86 -5.66
C HIS A 594 -9.03 -2.77 -7.09
N ASN A 595 -8.50 -1.60 -7.44
CA ASN A 595 -7.48 -1.44 -8.47
C ASN A 595 -6.16 -1.02 -7.78
N GLU A 596 -5.25 -1.98 -7.66
CA GLU A 596 -3.90 -1.84 -7.13
C GLU A 596 -2.84 -1.73 -8.23
N SER A 597 -3.20 -1.42 -9.48
CA SER A 597 -2.20 -1.28 -10.55
C SER A 597 -1.05 -0.37 -10.13
N SER A 598 0.18 -0.81 -10.32
CA SER A 598 1.39 -0.01 -10.06
C SER A 598 2.52 -0.28 -11.04
N GLN A 599 2.26 -1.09 -12.07
CA GLN A 599 3.26 -1.49 -13.06
C GLN A 599 2.80 -1.25 -14.51
N PRO A 600 2.57 0.01 -14.93
CA PRO A 600 2.53 1.25 -14.14
C PRO A 600 1.13 1.52 -13.52
N PRO A 601 0.98 2.48 -12.60
CA PRO A 601 -0.33 2.86 -12.07
C PRO A 601 -1.23 3.50 -13.14
N HIS A 602 -2.50 3.09 -13.21
CA HIS A 602 -3.45 3.61 -14.20
C HIS A 602 -4.91 3.48 -13.74
N TYR A 603 -5.77 4.37 -14.27
CA TYR A 603 -7.22 4.24 -14.11
C TYR A 603 -7.77 3.10 -14.95
N GLU A 604 -8.75 2.40 -14.39
CA GLU A 604 -9.51 1.37 -15.09
C GLU A 604 -10.97 1.75 -15.23
N THR A 605 -11.56 1.45 -16.39
CA THR A 605 -12.95 1.81 -16.71
C THR A 605 -13.82 0.61 -17.10
N GLY A 606 -13.30 -0.61 -16.96
CA GLY A 606 -13.97 -1.84 -17.40
C GLY A 606 -14.36 -2.80 -16.29
N MET A 607 -14.29 -2.38 -15.02
CA MET A 607 -14.36 -3.28 -13.88
C MET A 607 -15.78 -3.72 -13.51
N LYS A 608 -15.94 -5.01 -13.21
CA LYS A 608 -17.19 -5.61 -12.69
C LYS A 608 -16.91 -6.64 -11.61
N ALA A 609 -17.90 -6.89 -10.76
CA ALA A 609 -17.85 -7.99 -9.78
C ALA A 609 -19.17 -8.79 -9.80
N ARG A 610 -19.10 -10.08 -9.47
CA ARG A 610 -20.31 -10.93 -9.33
C ARG A 610 -20.44 -11.47 -7.92
N TYR A 611 -21.66 -11.42 -7.38
CA TYR A 611 -22.00 -12.03 -6.10
C TYR A 611 -23.03 -13.14 -6.30
N PHE A 612 -22.65 -14.37 -5.99
CA PHE A 612 -23.41 -15.60 -6.14
C PHE A 612 -24.07 -16.02 -4.82
N PHE A 613 -25.38 -16.31 -4.89
CA PHE A 613 -26.21 -16.77 -3.78
C PHE A 613 -27.11 -17.93 -4.23
N ASN A 614 -27.61 -18.72 -3.31
CA ASN A 614 -28.44 -19.90 -3.58
C ASN A 614 -29.79 -19.78 -2.86
N ILE A 615 -30.87 -20.20 -3.53
CA ILE A 615 -32.24 -20.12 -2.99
C ILE A 615 -32.90 -21.50 -2.86
N SER A 616 -32.11 -22.57 -2.81
CA SER A 616 -32.63 -23.95 -2.76
C SER A 616 -33.57 -24.19 -1.58
N GLU A 617 -33.32 -23.57 -0.44
CA GLU A 617 -34.18 -23.59 0.74
C GLU A 617 -35.53 -22.89 0.51
N LEU A 618 -35.55 -21.81 -0.27
CA LEU A 618 -36.79 -21.14 -0.66
C LEU A 618 -37.58 -21.99 -1.66
N LEU A 619 -36.89 -22.61 -2.63
CA LEU A 619 -37.50 -23.51 -3.61
C LEU A 619 -38.16 -24.72 -2.93
N ALA A 620 -37.52 -25.28 -1.90
CA ALA A 620 -38.06 -26.41 -1.12
C ALA A 620 -39.37 -26.06 -0.40
N CYS A 621 -39.59 -24.78 -0.06
CA CYS A 621 -40.82 -24.28 0.56
C CYS A 621 -41.81 -23.67 -0.44
N GLY A 622 -41.62 -23.88 -1.75
CA GLY A 622 -42.53 -23.42 -2.80
C GLY A 622 -42.42 -21.92 -3.12
N GLN A 623 -41.39 -21.24 -2.61
CA GLN A 623 -41.04 -19.88 -3.00
C GLN A 623 -40.15 -19.89 -4.26
N SER A 624 -39.83 -18.70 -4.78
CA SER A 624 -39.05 -18.53 -6.00
C SER A 624 -38.12 -17.31 -5.91
N ILE A 625 -37.31 -17.08 -6.95
CA ILE A 625 -36.48 -15.87 -7.04
C ILE A 625 -37.28 -14.56 -6.98
N LYS A 626 -38.59 -14.57 -7.28
CA LYS A 626 -39.47 -13.38 -7.15
C LYS A 626 -39.71 -12.97 -5.69
N ASP A 627 -39.36 -13.85 -4.76
CA ASP A 627 -39.48 -13.67 -3.33
C ASP A 627 -38.19 -13.17 -2.71
N VAL A 628 -37.13 -12.94 -3.50
CA VAL A 628 -35.87 -12.31 -3.07
C VAL A 628 -35.75 -10.93 -3.71
N GLU A 629 -35.45 -9.93 -2.89
CA GLU A 629 -35.21 -8.55 -3.33
C GLU A 629 -33.78 -8.11 -2.96
N MET A 630 -33.10 -7.46 -3.90
CA MET A 630 -31.81 -6.81 -3.65
C MET A 630 -31.98 -5.30 -3.56
N THR A 631 -31.38 -4.70 -2.54
CA THR A 631 -31.31 -3.25 -2.36
C THR A 631 -29.88 -2.80 -2.14
N ILE A 632 -29.46 -1.73 -2.83
CA ILE A 632 -28.18 -1.08 -2.55
C ILE A 632 -28.36 -0.20 -1.31
N ALA A 633 -27.57 -0.48 -0.28
CA ALA A 633 -27.56 0.27 0.97
C ALA A 633 -26.54 1.42 0.96
N TYR A 634 -25.42 1.24 0.27
CA TYR A 634 -24.37 2.26 0.11
C TYR A 634 -23.58 2.00 -1.18
N ASP A 635 -23.18 3.06 -1.87
CA ASP A 635 -22.37 3.04 -3.08
C ASP A 635 -21.34 4.19 -2.99
N GLU A 636 -20.08 3.84 -2.72
CA GLU A 636 -18.99 4.82 -2.58
C GLU A 636 -18.70 5.54 -3.90
N GLN A 637 -18.98 4.91 -5.05
CA GLN A 637 -18.77 5.50 -6.36
C GLN A 637 -19.51 6.83 -6.51
N ILE A 638 -20.71 6.96 -5.91
CA ILE A 638 -21.49 8.20 -5.89
C ILE A 638 -20.74 9.31 -5.15
N SER A 639 -20.03 8.99 -4.08
CA SER A 639 -19.31 9.97 -3.28
C SER A 639 -18.04 10.47 -3.98
N LEU A 640 -17.42 9.64 -4.82
CA LEU A 640 -16.18 9.98 -5.53
C LEU A 640 -16.43 10.65 -6.89
N GLN A 641 -17.40 10.17 -7.68
CA GLN A 641 -17.63 10.68 -9.06
C GLN A 641 -19.08 11.08 -9.35
N GLN A 642 -19.98 11.06 -8.36
CA GLN A 642 -21.40 11.44 -8.49
C GLN A 642 -22.25 10.55 -9.42
N GLU A 643 -21.64 9.57 -10.09
CA GLU A 643 -22.33 8.59 -10.92
C GLU A 643 -22.46 7.26 -10.17
N PRO A 644 -23.67 6.69 -10.03
CA PRO A 644 -23.81 5.39 -9.37
C PRO A 644 -23.26 4.25 -10.23
N ILE A 645 -23.00 3.11 -9.60
CA ILE A 645 -22.81 1.86 -10.33
C ILE A 645 -24.08 1.45 -11.08
N THR A 646 -23.91 0.60 -12.08
CA THR A 646 -25.03 -0.15 -12.66
C THR A 646 -24.97 -1.59 -12.20
N TYR A 647 -26.11 -2.29 -12.19
CA TYR A 647 -26.13 -3.70 -11.85
C TYR A 647 -27.18 -4.46 -12.66
N ARG A 648 -26.98 -5.77 -12.79
CA ARG A 648 -27.89 -6.67 -13.48
C ARG A 648 -28.16 -7.89 -12.62
N GLY A 649 -29.42 -8.31 -12.55
CA GLY A 649 -29.81 -9.52 -11.85
C GLY A 649 -31.16 -9.44 -11.15
N PRO A 650 -31.56 -10.51 -10.44
CA PRO A 650 -30.77 -11.73 -10.25
C PRO A 650 -30.73 -12.57 -11.54
N ILE A 651 -29.54 -13.01 -11.95
CA ILE A 651 -29.33 -13.83 -13.15
C ILE A 651 -29.24 -15.29 -12.71
N LYS A 652 -30.03 -16.17 -13.34
CA LYS A 652 -30.02 -17.61 -13.03
C LYS A 652 -28.69 -18.24 -13.48
N TRP A 653 -27.98 -18.87 -12.55
CA TRP A 653 -26.70 -19.53 -12.81
C TRP A 653 -26.88 -21.01 -13.14
N ASP A 654 -27.73 -21.71 -12.39
CA ASP A 654 -28.08 -23.12 -12.60
C ASP A 654 -29.54 -23.40 -12.23
N ASP A 655 -29.96 -24.65 -12.43
CA ASP A 655 -31.32 -25.11 -12.09
C ASP A 655 -31.47 -25.53 -10.62
N ALA A 656 -30.39 -25.60 -9.85
CA ALA A 656 -30.38 -26.00 -8.44
C ALA A 656 -30.68 -24.83 -7.48
N GLY A 657 -30.93 -23.64 -8.02
CA GLY A 657 -31.27 -22.45 -7.25
C GLY A 657 -30.13 -21.47 -7.08
N THR A 658 -29.00 -21.62 -7.79
CA THR A 658 -27.92 -20.62 -7.75
C THR A 658 -28.25 -19.44 -8.67
N TYR A 659 -28.10 -18.22 -8.15
CA TYR A 659 -28.27 -16.95 -8.86
C TYR A 659 -27.08 -16.04 -8.57
N TYR A 660 -26.92 -14.98 -9.37
CA TYR A 660 -25.96 -13.93 -9.06
C TYR A 660 -26.48 -12.55 -9.45
N TYR A 661 -25.92 -11.53 -8.78
CA TYR A 661 -25.94 -10.15 -9.26
C TYR A 661 -24.57 -9.80 -9.83
N GLU A 662 -24.58 -9.06 -10.94
CA GLU A 662 -23.37 -8.44 -11.49
C GLU A 662 -23.43 -6.95 -11.22
N PHE A 663 -22.39 -6.44 -10.56
CA PHE A 663 -22.17 -5.03 -10.27
C PHE A 663 -21.14 -4.49 -11.26
N ASP A 664 -21.45 -3.38 -11.90
CA ASP A 664 -20.76 -2.88 -13.08
C ASP A 664 -20.38 -1.41 -12.93
N TRP A 665 -19.07 -1.18 -12.83
CA TRP A 665 -18.45 0.14 -12.78
C TRP A 665 -17.98 0.62 -14.16
N SER A 666 -18.43 -0.01 -15.25
CA SER A 666 -17.95 0.36 -16.58
C SER A 666 -18.21 1.85 -16.90
N GLY A 667 -17.21 2.52 -17.45
CA GLY A 667 -17.23 3.95 -17.76
C GLY A 667 -16.95 4.87 -16.57
N ARG A 668 -16.57 4.34 -15.40
CA ARG A 668 -16.09 5.12 -14.25
C ARG A 668 -14.60 4.89 -14.06
N GLU A 669 -13.84 5.92 -13.71
CA GLU A 669 -12.38 5.81 -13.55
C GLU A 669 -12.03 5.26 -12.17
N ILE A 670 -11.52 4.04 -12.10
CA ILE A 670 -11.17 3.39 -10.83
C ILE A 670 -9.66 3.30 -10.73
N TYR A 671 -9.13 3.89 -9.66
CA TYR A 671 -7.81 3.64 -9.09
C TYR A 671 -7.98 3.65 -7.57
N GLY A 672 -7.42 2.66 -6.88
CA GLY A 672 -7.72 2.37 -5.47
C GLY A 672 -9.05 1.66 -5.28
N ASP A 673 -9.72 1.97 -4.17
CA ASP A 673 -10.79 1.13 -3.63
C ASP A 673 -12.20 1.67 -3.98
N ARG A 674 -13.18 0.78 -4.11
CA ARG A 674 -14.62 1.13 -4.24
C ARG A 674 -15.49 0.20 -3.41
N GLU A 675 -16.12 0.74 -2.37
CA GLU A 675 -17.07 0.01 -1.53
C GLU A 675 -18.51 0.05 -2.07
N LEU A 676 -19.17 -1.11 -2.05
CA LEU A 676 -20.59 -1.26 -2.36
C LEU A 676 -21.24 -2.15 -1.30
N ALA A 677 -22.24 -1.61 -0.60
CA ALA A 677 -23.07 -2.37 0.33
C ALA A 677 -24.44 -2.66 -0.29
N PHE A 678 -24.87 -3.91 -0.23
CA PHE A 678 -26.19 -4.33 -0.70
C PHE A 678 -26.80 -5.37 0.25
N THR A 679 -28.13 -5.47 0.22
CA THR A 679 -28.90 -6.41 1.05
C THR A 679 -29.72 -7.32 0.17
N LEU A 680 -29.61 -8.64 0.37
CA LEU A 680 -30.52 -9.64 -0.15
C LEU A 680 -31.57 -9.95 0.92
N THR A 681 -32.85 -9.75 0.62
CA THR A 681 -33.96 -9.97 1.55
C THR A 681 -34.96 -10.97 0.97
N ALA A 682 -35.24 -12.06 1.69
CA ALA A 682 -36.30 -12.99 1.34
C ALA A 682 -37.63 -12.56 1.96
N LYS A 683 -38.71 -12.64 1.19
CA LYS A 683 -40.08 -12.48 1.69
C LYS A 683 -40.48 -13.70 2.52
N GLN A 684 -41.41 -13.49 3.43
CA GLN A 684 -42.09 -14.58 4.13
C GLN A 684 -42.96 -15.40 3.17
N ASP A 685 -43.12 -16.68 3.47
CA ASP A 685 -44.07 -17.54 2.76
C ASP A 685 -45.54 -17.23 3.15
N SER A 686 -46.49 -18.00 2.60
CA SER A 686 -47.93 -17.82 2.90
C SER A 686 -48.31 -18.07 4.36
N ASN A 687 -47.43 -18.69 5.15
CA ASN A 687 -47.60 -18.96 6.58
C ASN A 687 -46.84 -17.96 7.46
N TYR A 688 -46.35 -16.85 6.89
CA TYR A 688 -45.54 -15.85 7.59
C TYR A 688 -44.21 -16.40 8.14
N MET A 689 -43.68 -17.45 7.51
CA MET A 689 -42.40 -18.06 7.87
C MET A 689 -41.29 -17.56 6.96
N THR A 690 -40.12 -17.34 7.56
CA THR A 690 -38.89 -16.93 6.87
C THR A 690 -37.98 -18.13 6.70
N HIS A 691 -37.49 -18.36 5.48
CA HIS A 691 -36.67 -19.52 5.11
C HIS A 691 -35.27 -19.16 4.58
N TRP A 692 -34.87 -17.89 4.58
CA TRP A 692 -33.55 -17.45 4.08
C TRP A 692 -32.39 -18.17 4.79
N ASN A 693 -31.47 -18.74 4.01
CA ASN A 693 -30.28 -19.40 4.55
C ASN A 693 -29.04 -18.97 3.76
N PRO A 694 -28.24 -18.01 4.24
CA PRO A 694 -27.06 -17.56 3.51
C PRO A 694 -25.88 -18.54 3.58
N THR A 695 -25.95 -19.60 4.40
CA THR A 695 -24.80 -20.49 4.62
C THR A 695 -24.43 -21.36 3.40
N ASN A 696 -25.34 -21.49 2.44
CA ASN A 696 -25.12 -22.18 1.16
C ASN A 696 -24.71 -21.22 0.02
N ASP A 697 -24.61 -19.90 0.27
CA ASP A 697 -24.20 -18.92 -0.73
C ASP A 697 -22.71 -19.01 -1.03
N TRP A 698 -22.36 -19.20 -2.31
CA TRP A 698 -20.96 -19.30 -2.74
C TRP A 698 -20.15 -18.08 -2.34
N SER A 699 -20.66 -16.87 -2.62
CA SER A 699 -19.94 -15.62 -2.35
C SER A 699 -19.93 -15.22 -0.88
N ARG A 700 -20.78 -15.81 -0.04
CA ARG A 700 -20.79 -15.61 1.42
C ARG A 700 -19.74 -16.48 2.13
N LYS A 701 -19.27 -17.55 1.49
CA LYS A 701 -18.37 -18.53 2.11
C LYS A 701 -17.16 -17.84 2.78
N ASN A 702 -16.90 -18.19 4.04
CA ASN A 702 -15.80 -17.69 4.86
C ASN A 702 -15.80 -16.17 5.17
N LEU A 703 -16.84 -15.42 4.78
CA LEU A 703 -16.94 -14.01 5.16
C LEU A 703 -17.24 -13.87 6.67
N THR A 704 -16.70 -12.82 7.27
CA THR A 704 -16.91 -12.44 8.68
C THR A 704 -17.39 -10.99 8.75
N SER A 705 -17.43 -10.38 9.94
CA SER A 705 -17.70 -8.94 10.09
C SER A 705 -16.57 -8.04 9.59
N ASP A 706 -15.36 -8.58 9.45
CA ASP A 706 -14.17 -7.88 8.98
C ASP A 706 -13.99 -8.11 7.48
N TYR A 707 -13.28 -7.19 6.78
CA TYR A 707 -12.92 -7.42 5.37
C TYR A 707 -12.03 -8.64 5.22
N VAL A 708 -12.43 -9.52 4.31
CA VAL A 708 -11.67 -10.71 3.93
C VAL A 708 -11.45 -10.70 2.42
N LEU A 709 -10.20 -10.79 2.00
CA LEU A 709 -9.84 -11.08 0.60
C LEU A 709 -10.48 -12.40 0.18
N THR A 710 -11.38 -12.37 -0.81
CA THR A 710 -12.16 -13.54 -1.20
C THR A 710 -12.11 -13.81 -2.70
N LYS A 711 -11.86 -15.07 -3.06
CA LYS A 711 -11.98 -15.52 -4.45
C LYS A 711 -13.43 -15.81 -4.85
N ASN A 712 -14.36 -15.85 -3.89
CA ASN A 712 -15.75 -16.19 -4.16
C ASN A 712 -16.58 -15.01 -4.67
N VAL A 713 -15.99 -13.80 -4.76
CA VAL A 713 -16.55 -12.63 -5.46
C VAL A 713 -15.63 -12.34 -6.64
N PRO A 714 -15.84 -12.98 -7.81
CA PRO A 714 -14.94 -12.81 -8.94
C PRO A 714 -15.02 -11.40 -9.54
N VAL A 715 -13.86 -10.88 -9.94
CA VAL A 715 -13.67 -9.58 -10.58
C VAL A 715 -13.37 -9.76 -12.05
N TYR A 716 -13.96 -8.91 -12.88
CA TYR A 716 -13.83 -8.92 -14.33
C TYR A 716 -13.31 -7.58 -14.81
N MET A 717 -12.41 -7.62 -15.78
CA MET A 717 -11.98 -6.46 -16.54
C MET A 717 -12.46 -6.61 -17.98
N ASN A 718 -13.26 -5.67 -18.47
CA ASN A 718 -13.81 -5.69 -19.83
C ASN A 718 -14.51 -7.03 -20.18
N GLY A 719 -15.15 -7.64 -19.18
CA GLY A 719 -15.85 -8.93 -19.30
C GLY A 719 -14.95 -10.18 -19.19
N VAL A 720 -13.63 -10.03 -19.05
CA VAL A 720 -12.69 -11.12 -18.82
C VAL A 720 -12.48 -11.30 -17.31
N LEU A 721 -12.58 -12.53 -16.80
CA LEU A 721 -12.29 -12.85 -15.40
C LEU A 721 -10.81 -12.58 -15.12
N VAL A 722 -10.51 -11.65 -14.21
CA VAL A 722 -9.14 -11.29 -13.81
C VAL A 722 -8.78 -11.75 -12.41
N TYR A 723 -9.78 -12.01 -11.55
CA TYR A 723 -9.55 -12.51 -10.20
C TYR A 723 -10.76 -13.29 -9.66
N GLY A 724 -10.47 -14.27 -8.80
CA GLY A 724 -11.48 -15.10 -8.16
C GLY A 724 -12.01 -16.24 -9.04
N GLU A 725 -13.11 -16.85 -8.60
CA GLU A 725 -13.73 -18.02 -9.19
C GLU A 725 -15.26 -17.87 -9.21
N GLU A 726 -15.86 -18.22 -10.34
CA GLU A 726 -17.32 -18.35 -10.45
C GLU A 726 -17.84 -19.53 -9.62
N ALA A 727 -19.09 -19.45 -9.18
CA ALA A 727 -19.71 -20.55 -8.45
C ALA A 727 -19.74 -21.84 -9.29
N PRO A 728 -19.44 -23.02 -8.70
CA PRO A 728 -19.66 -24.28 -9.41
C PRO A 728 -21.15 -24.44 -9.73
N LYS A 729 -21.48 -24.95 -10.92
CA LYS A 729 -22.87 -25.26 -11.26
C LYS A 729 -23.33 -26.49 -10.47
N LEU A 730 -24.45 -26.34 -9.78
CA LEU A 730 -25.07 -27.40 -9.00
C LEU A 730 -26.20 -28.07 -9.81
N THR A 731 -26.47 -29.34 -9.52
CA THR A 731 -27.63 -30.06 -10.05
C THR A 731 -28.81 -29.95 -9.11
N PRO A 732 -30.06 -29.78 -9.60
CA PRO A 732 -31.23 -29.76 -8.75
C PRO A 732 -31.28 -31.02 -7.90
N THR A 733 -31.38 -30.87 -6.58
CA THR A 733 -31.74 -31.97 -5.70
C THR A 733 -33.22 -32.27 -5.92
N ASN A 734 -33.53 -33.50 -6.32
CA ASN A 734 -34.92 -33.98 -6.34
C ASN A 734 -35.48 -33.86 -4.92
N PRO A 735 -36.72 -33.38 -4.71
CA PRO A 735 -37.32 -33.36 -3.37
C PRO A 735 -37.38 -34.76 -2.71
N ASP A 736 -37.32 -35.81 -3.54
CA ASP A 736 -37.33 -37.22 -3.12
C ASP A 736 -35.93 -37.85 -2.94
N ASP A 737 -34.86 -37.19 -3.40
CA ASP A 737 -33.49 -37.69 -3.22
C ASP A 737 -32.79 -36.86 -2.15
N ASN A 738 -33.13 -37.15 -0.89
CA ASN A 738 -32.38 -36.68 0.27
C ASN A 738 -30.99 -37.36 0.27
N PRO A 739 -29.88 -36.63 0.16
CA PRO A 739 -28.56 -37.19 0.39
C PRO A 739 -28.32 -37.26 1.90
N ASP A 740 -29.12 -38.02 2.63
CA ASP A 740 -28.74 -38.43 3.98
C ASP A 740 -29.59 -39.61 4.45
N THR A 741 -28.94 -40.75 4.66
CA THR A 741 -29.48 -41.93 5.34
C THR A 741 -29.65 -41.70 6.84
N THR A 742 -29.73 -40.44 7.30
CA THR A 742 -29.83 -40.09 8.71
C THR A 742 -31.28 -40.24 9.19
N PRO A 743 -31.51 -40.98 10.29
CA PRO A 743 -32.83 -41.10 10.89
C PRO A 743 -33.39 -39.74 11.34
N PRO A 744 -34.72 -39.54 11.33
CA PRO A 744 -35.33 -38.33 11.89
C PRO A 744 -34.98 -38.20 13.38
N SER A 745 -34.65 -36.97 13.81
CA SER A 745 -34.21 -36.65 15.16
C SER A 745 -35.01 -35.47 15.71
N ILE A 746 -35.42 -35.56 16.98
CA ILE A 746 -36.15 -34.51 17.69
C ILE A 746 -35.59 -34.34 19.10
N LYS A 747 -35.76 -33.16 19.69
CA LYS A 747 -35.59 -32.94 21.13
C LYS A 747 -36.82 -32.29 21.75
N VAL A 748 -37.06 -32.58 23.04
CA VAL A 748 -38.17 -32.01 23.80
C VAL A 748 -37.64 -31.07 24.87
N GLN A 749 -38.04 -29.81 24.75
CA GLN A 749 -37.81 -28.79 25.77
C GLN A 749 -39.02 -28.71 26.68
N TYR A 750 -38.77 -28.48 27.96
CA TYR A 750 -39.75 -28.48 29.03
C TYR A 750 -39.66 -27.20 29.84
N LYS A 751 -40.81 -26.72 30.29
CA LYS A 751 -40.92 -25.67 31.28
C LYS A 751 -41.97 -26.07 32.32
N TYR A 752 -41.58 -26.01 33.58
CA TYR A 752 -42.46 -26.30 34.71
C TYR A 752 -43.58 -25.26 34.79
N GLY A 753 -44.82 -25.71 34.90
CA GLY A 753 -45.95 -24.81 35.15
C GLY A 753 -46.01 -24.47 36.63
N ALA A 754 -46.09 -23.17 36.96
CA ALA A 754 -46.15 -22.72 38.36
C ALA A 754 -47.29 -23.41 39.12
N ALA A 755 -47.06 -23.71 40.40
CA ALA A 755 -48.06 -24.31 41.28
C ALA A 755 -49.30 -23.39 41.35
N HIS A 756 -50.41 -23.86 40.78
CA HIS A 756 -51.71 -23.23 40.97
C HIS A 756 -52.27 -23.67 42.33
N ASN A 757 -53.24 -22.95 42.89
CA ASN A 757 -53.90 -23.34 44.16
C ASN A 757 -54.72 -24.65 44.06
N LEU A 758 -54.60 -25.39 42.96
CA LEU A 758 -55.26 -26.65 42.70
C LEU A 758 -54.22 -27.75 42.84
N THR A 759 -54.32 -28.53 43.90
CA THR A 759 -53.43 -29.64 44.22
C THR A 759 -53.71 -30.89 43.39
N ASN A 760 -54.81 -30.92 42.64
CA ASN A 760 -55.24 -32.03 41.79
C ASN A 760 -54.98 -31.82 40.29
N THR A 761 -54.06 -30.93 39.91
CA THR A 761 -53.72 -30.68 38.49
C THR A 761 -52.20 -30.57 38.29
N LEU A 762 -51.64 -31.39 37.39
CA LEU A 762 -50.27 -31.21 36.88
C LEU A 762 -50.28 -30.22 35.70
N ARG A 763 -49.38 -29.23 35.68
CA ARG A 763 -49.24 -28.24 34.60
C ARG A 763 -47.82 -28.17 34.09
N SER A 764 -47.64 -28.11 32.78
CA SER A 764 -46.32 -28.00 32.16
C SER A 764 -46.42 -27.49 30.73
N THR A 765 -45.32 -26.99 30.18
CA THR A 765 -45.23 -26.57 28.78
C THR A 765 -44.13 -27.36 28.09
N VAL A 766 -44.40 -27.87 26.89
CA VAL A 766 -43.41 -28.53 26.03
C VAL A 766 -43.22 -27.80 24.72
N ASN A 767 -42.00 -27.88 24.17
CA ASN A 767 -41.65 -27.42 22.83
C ASN A 767 -40.80 -28.51 22.16
N ILE A 768 -41.26 -29.02 21.01
CA ILE A 768 -40.56 -30.05 20.24
C ILE A 768 -39.73 -29.33 19.18
N VAL A 769 -38.43 -29.62 19.13
CA VAL A 769 -37.51 -29.06 18.13
C VAL A 769 -37.03 -30.19 17.24
N ASN A 770 -37.14 -30.02 15.92
CA ASN A 770 -36.48 -30.91 14.97
C ASN A 770 -35.00 -30.53 14.89
N ASN A 771 -34.15 -31.30 15.56
CA ASN A 771 -32.70 -31.16 15.53
C ASN A 771 -32.03 -32.11 14.53
N GLY A 772 -32.82 -32.79 13.68
CA GLY A 772 -32.33 -33.57 12.55
C GLY A 772 -32.27 -32.76 11.26
N THR A 773 -31.93 -33.46 10.17
CA THR A 773 -31.77 -32.90 8.81
C THR A 773 -32.95 -33.21 7.88
N VAL A 774 -33.97 -33.94 8.37
CA VAL A 774 -35.17 -34.32 7.60
C VAL A 774 -36.46 -33.79 8.24
N PRO A 775 -37.48 -33.37 7.45
CA PRO A 775 -38.79 -32.99 7.99
C PRO A 775 -39.51 -34.15 8.67
N VAL A 776 -40.19 -33.88 9.80
CA VAL A 776 -40.98 -34.87 10.57
C VAL A 776 -42.45 -34.48 10.58
N ASN A 777 -43.37 -35.39 10.22
CA ASN A 777 -44.81 -35.10 10.40
C ASN A 777 -45.13 -35.09 11.89
N LEU A 778 -45.86 -34.09 12.38
CA LEU A 778 -46.22 -34.05 13.80
C LEU A 778 -47.13 -35.21 14.19
N SER A 779 -47.98 -35.71 13.29
CA SER A 779 -48.82 -36.89 13.55
C SER A 779 -48.04 -38.20 13.72
N ASP A 780 -46.78 -38.25 13.30
CA ASP A 780 -45.88 -39.37 13.57
C ASP A 780 -45.25 -39.28 14.98
N ILE A 781 -45.38 -38.14 15.68
CA ILE A 781 -44.77 -37.89 16.99
C ILE A 781 -45.72 -38.22 18.13
N LYS A 782 -45.18 -38.91 19.14
CA LYS A 782 -45.81 -39.11 20.45
C LYS A 782 -44.87 -38.69 21.56
N LEU A 783 -45.34 -37.93 22.53
CA LEU A 783 -44.61 -37.65 23.78
C LEU A 783 -45.21 -38.44 24.92
N ARG A 784 -44.42 -38.89 25.90
CA ARG A 784 -44.93 -39.43 27.16
C ARG A 784 -44.37 -38.64 28.33
N TYR A 785 -45.29 -38.08 29.12
CA TYR A 785 -45.00 -37.45 30.41
C TYR A 785 -45.30 -38.46 31.52
N TRP A 786 -44.28 -38.89 32.26
CA TRP A 786 -44.30 -39.94 33.28
C TRP A 786 -44.48 -39.35 34.67
N PHE A 787 -45.42 -39.89 35.44
CA PHE A 787 -45.82 -39.36 36.75
C PHE A 787 -46.40 -40.46 37.64
N THR A 788 -46.63 -40.14 38.91
CA THR A 788 -47.34 -41.00 39.86
C THR A 788 -48.79 -40.54 39.98
N CYS A 789 -49.73 -41.48 39.93
CA CYS A 789 -51.15 -41.12 39.97
C CYS A 789 -51.64 -40.64 41.34
N ASP A 790 -50.88 -40.88 42.41
CA ASP A 790 -51.18 -40.51 43.81
C ASP A 790 -52.62 -40.81 44.26
N GLY A 791 -53.16 -41.94 43.80
CA GLY A 791 -54.52 -42.38 44.15
C GLY A 791 -55.62 -41.80 43.26
N SER A 792 -55.30 -41.03 42.22
CA SER A 792 -56.26 -40.55 41.24
C SER A 792 -56.76 -41.66 40.30
N GLU A 793 -58.06 -41.94 40.37
CA GLU A 793 -58.75 -42.92 39.51
C GLU A 793 -59.04 -42.39 38.09
N GLN A 794 -59.01 -41.07 37.89
CA GLN A 794 -59.23 -40.42 36.58
C GLN A 794 -58.22 -39.31 36.34
N ASN A 795 -57.47 -39.41 35.24
CA ASN A 795 -56.46 -38.44 34.82
C ASN A 795 -56.81 -37.95 33.40
N THR A 796 -57.18 -36.68 33.26
CA THR A 796 -57.67 -36.10 31.98
C THR A 796 -56.68 -35.08 31.44
N PHE A 797 -56.24 -35.26 30.19
CA PHE A 797 -55.37 -34.31 29.51
C PHE A 797 -56.14 -33.16 28.87
N ALA A 798 -55.60 -31.94 28.97
CA ALA A 798 -56.04 -30.79 28.20
C ALA A 798 -54.85 -29.98 27.66
N CYS A 799 -54.86 -29.70 26.37
CA CYS A 799 -53.97 -28.72 25.74
C CYS A 799 -54.57 -27.31 25.91
N GLU A 800 -53.81 -26.36 26.44
CA GLU A 800 -54.30 -24.99 26.69
C GLU A 800 -54.06 -24.08 25.48
N TYR A 801 -52.99 -24.33 24.73
CA TYR A 801 -52.64 -23.62 23.50
C TYR A 801 -51.66 -24.48 22.68
N ALA A 802 -51.67 -24.33 21.36
CA ALA A 802 -50.62 -24.81 20.48
C ALA A 802 -50.62 -23.96 19.19
N PRO A 803 -49.45 -23.58 18.64
CA PRO A 803 -49.37 -22.91 17.34
C PRO A 803 -50.02 -23.68 16.19
N CYS A 804 -50.03 -25.02 16.27
CA CYS A 804 -50.72 -25.90 15.32
C CYS A 804 -52.23 -26.06 15.58
N GLY A 805 -52.82 -25.28 16.50
CA GLY A 805 -54.21 -25.40 16.96
C GLY A 805 -54.35 -26.37 18.13
N ALA A 806 -54.94 -25.92 19.25
CA ALA A 806 -55.07 -26.74 20.45
C ALA A 806 -55.93 -28.01 20.22
N GLU A 807 -56.88 -27.95 19.29
CA GLU A 807 -57.71 -29.07 18.86
C GLU A 807 -56.94 -30.17 18.12
N ASN A 808 -55.73 -29.88 17.65
CA ASN A 808 -54.84 -30.82 16.95
C ASN A 808 -53.86 -31.53 17.89
N VAL A 809 -53.84 -31.16 19.17
CA VAL A 809 -53.07 -31.83 20.24
C VAL A 809 -54.03 -32.64 21.09
N THR A 810 -53.75 -33.92 21.24
CA THR A 810 -54.56 -34.89 22.00
C THR A 810 -53.71 -35.55 23.06
N GLY A 811 -54.31 -36.02 24.15
CA GLY A 811 -53.58 -36.77 25.15
C GLY A 811 -54.42 -37.78 25.90
N ASN A 812 -53.80 -38.90 26.26
CA ASN A 812 -54.43 -40.00 27.00
C ASN A 812 -53.48 -40.50 28.10
N CYS A 813 -54.01 -40.81 29.28
CA CYS A 813 -53.23 -41.34 30.39
C CYS A 813 -53.33 -42.87 30.48
N TYR A 814 -52.21 -43.54 30.73
CA TYR A 814 -52.08 -44.99 30.77
C TYR A 814 -51.33 -45.44 32.03
N LYS A 815 -51.71 -46.59 32.59
CA LYS A 815 -50.97 -47.26 33.66
C LYS A 815 -49.72 -47.95 33.11
N VAL A 816 -48.65 -47.97 33.89
CA VAL A 816 -47.39 -48.65 33.56
C VAL A 816 -47.40 -50.06 34.15
N ASP A 817 -47.19 -51.08 33.32
CA ASP A 817 -47.22 -52.49 33.75
C ASP A 817 -46.12 -52.85 34.75
N ASN A 818 -44.95 -52.20 34.66
CA ASN A 818 -43.80 -52.38 35.54
C ASN A 818 -43.42 -51.04 36.21
N ALA A 819 -44.32 -50.49 37.02
CA ALA A 819 -44.12 -49.21 37.67
C ALA A 819 -42.80 -49.16 38.48
N VAL A 820 -42.11 -48.03 38.42
CA VAL A 820 -40.89 -47.75 39.19
C VAL A 820 -41.10 -46.57 40.12
N GLY A 821 -40.16 -46.32 41.03
CA GLY A 821 -40.19 -45.15 41.91
C GLY A 821 -40.33 -43.86 41.11
N GLY A 822 -41.50 -43.23 41.21
CA GLY A 822 -41.86 -41.97 40.57
C GLY A 822 -42.52 -42.03 39.19
N ALA A 823 -42.83 -43.22 38.69
CA ALA A 823 -43.64 -43.38 37.47
C ALA A 823 -44.49 -44.65 37.53
N ASP A 824 -45.78 -44.50 37.85
CA ASP A 824 -46.78 -45.58 37.74
C ASP A 824 -47.80 -45.33 36.62
N THR A 825 -47.75 -44.12 36.03
CA THR A 825 -48.69 -43.62 35.03
C THR A 825 -47.92 -42.75 34.02
N TYR A 826 -48.36 -42.70 32.77
CA TYR A 826 -47.88 -41.71 31.81
C TYR A 826 -49.02 -41.10 31.00
N CYS A 827 -48.88 -39.83 30.64
CA CYS A 827 -49.76 -39.16 29.67
C CYS A 827 -49.08 -39.14 28.31
N GLU A 828 -49.65 -39.84 27.32
CA GLU A 828 -49.20 -39.81 25.94
C GLU A 828 -49.84 -38.64 25.21
N ILE A 829 -49.03 -37.66 24.77
CA ILE A 829 -49.45 -36.51 23.96
C ILE A 829 -49.19 -36.84 22.49
N SER A 830 -50.20 -36.71 21.64
CA SER A 830 -50.18 -37.05 20.21
C SER A 830 -50.80 -35.93 19.36
N PHE A 831 -50.44 -35.88 18.09
CA PHE A 831 -50.91 -34.85 17.15
C PHE A 831 -51.79 -35.44 16.04
N LYS A 832 -52.80 -34.69 15.58
CA LYS A 832 -53.60 -35.05 14.40
C LYS A 832 -52.85 -34.72 13.11
N ASP A 833 -53.24 -35.34 11.98
CA ASP A 833 -52.64 -35.07 10.67
C ASP A 833 -52.68 -33.59 10.26
N ALA A 834 -53.70 -32.85 10.71
CA ALA A 834 -53.84 -31.42 10.47
C ALA A 834 -52.81 -30.55 11.22
N ALA A 835 -52.00 -31.12 12.14
CA ALA A 835 -50.98 -30.38 12.87
C ALA A 835 -49.78 -29.95 11.99
N GLY A 836 -49.59 -30.58 10.83
CA GLY A 836 -48.55 -30.22 9.86
C GLY A 836 -47.21 -30.93 10.09
N LYS A 837 -46.14 -30.35 9.53
CA LYS A 837 -44.77 -30.91 9.55
C LYS A 837 -43.82 -29.98 10.26
N LEU A 838 -42.83 -30.57 10.93
CA LEU A 838 -41.72 -29.90 11.57
C LEU A 838 -40.47 -30.05 10.70
N VAL A 839 -40.10 -29.00 9.95
CA VAL A 839 -38.91 -28.99 9.08
C VAL A 839 -37.61 -28.92 9.91
N PRO A 840 -36.45 -29.30 9.36
CA PRO A 840 -35.16 -29.22 10.05
C PRO A 840 -34.92 -27.85 10.70
N GLY A 841 -34.51 -27.83 11.96
CA GLY A 841 -34.26 -26.60 12.74
C GLY A 841 -35.52 -25.88 13.25
N ALA A 842 -36.73 -26.25 12.81
CA ALA A 842 -37.96 -25.66 13.30
C ALA A 842 -38.40 -26.25 14.65
N SER A 843 -39.27 -25.52 15.36
CA SER A 843 -39.90 -25.97 16.61
C SER A 843 -41.42 -25.82 16.57
N THR A 844 -42.13 -26.58 17.42
CA THR A 844 -43.58 -26.48 17.55
C THR A 844 -44.04 -25.18 18.21
N GLY A 845 -43.12 -24.46 18.87
CA GLY A 845 -43.45 -23.41 19.81
C GLY A 845 -44.07 -23.98 21.09
N ASP A 846 -44.62 -23.08 21.92
CA ASP A 846 -45.16 -23.41 23.24
C ASP A 846 -46.43 -24.26 23.15
N ILE A 847 -46.40 -25.43 23.77
CA ILE A 847 -47.58 -26.30 23.98
C ILE A 847 -47.81 -26.44 25.49
N PRO A 848 -48.49 -25.48 26.14
CA PRO A 848 -48.91 -25.63 27.53
C PRO A 848 -50.02 -26.68 27.63
N PHE A 849 -49.86 -27.61 28.57
CA PHE A 849 -50.83 -28.65 28.87
C PHE A 849 -51.05 -28.82 30.37
N ARG A 850 -52.19 -29.43 30.70
CA ARG A 850 -52.48 -29.88 32.06
C ARG A 850 -53.04 -31.30 32.09
N ILE A 851 -52.83 -31.98 33.21
CA ILE A 851 -53.43 -33.28 33.55
C ILE A 851 -54.24 -33.06 34.82
N ASP A 852 -55.57 -33.17 34.69
CA ASP A 852 -56.52 -32.96 35.78
C ASP A 852 -56.88 -34.31 36.42
N GLY A 853 -56.66 -34.41 37.74
CA GLY A 853 -56.88 -35.60 38.55
C GLY A 853 -58.15 -35.53 39.42
N SER A 854 -58.67 -36.71 39.74
CA SER A 854 -59.74 -36.89 40.75
C SER A 854 -59.26 -36.78 42.21
N SER A 855 -57.95 -36.67 42.44
CA SER A 855 -57.30 -36.56 43.76
C SER A 855 -56.06 -35.69 43.66
N ASP A 856 -55.52 -35.26 44.79
CA ASP A 856 -54.32 -34.41 44.83
C ASP A 856 -53.07 -35.19 44.37
N TYR A 857 -52.23 -34.54 43.56
CA TYR A 857 -50.92 -35.05 43.15
C TYR A 857 -49.82 -34.58 44.11
N ASP A 858 -48.83 -35.44 44.34
CA ASP A 858 -47.53 -35.05 44.87
C ASP A 858 -46.62 -34.71 43.70
N HIS A 859 -46.25 -33.44 43.52
CA HIS A 859 -45.44 -33.06 42.36
C HIS A 859 -43.96 -33.45 42.53
N THR A 860 -43.57 -33.90 43.73
CA THR A 860 -42.16 -34.18 44.08
C THR A 860 -41.72 -35.59 43.80
N ASN A 861 -42.67 -36.52 43.61
CA ASN A 861 -42.40 -37.92 43.27
C ASN A 861 -42.54 -38.20 41.76
N ASP A 862 -42.94 -37.23 40.93
CA ASP A 862 -43.12 -37.44 39.48
C ASP A 862 -41.81 -37.48 38.67
N TYR A 863 -41.64 -38.54 37.85
CA TYR A 863 -40.44 -38.75 37.05
C TYR A 863 -40.17 -37.62 36.06
N SER A 864 -41.14 -37.23 35.24
CA SER A 864 -40.96 -36.16 34.24
C SER A 864 -40.97 -34.75 34.82
N CYS A 865 -41.39 -34.56 36.07
CA CYS A 865 -41.49 -33.26 36.70
C CYS A 865 -40.10 -32.70 37.03
N ASN A 866 -39.88 -31.42 36.70
CA ASN A 866 -38.66 -30.71 37.11
C ASN A 866 -38.99 -29.28 37.56
N PRO A 867 -39.25 -29.06 38.85
CA PRO A 867 -39.62 -27.75 39.39
C PRO A 867 -38.55 -26.66 39.20
N LYS A 868 -37.30 -27.01 38.88
CA LYS A 868 -36.23 -26.04 38.64
C LYS A 868 -36.36 -25.31 37.29
N MET A 869 -37.18 -25.80 36.36
CA MET A 869 -37.36 -25.24 35.02
C MET A 869 -38.58 -24.28 34.95
N GLU A 870 -38.76 -23.42 35.95
CA GLU A 870 -39.93 -22.51 36.06
C GLU A 870 -39.76 -21.23 35.21
N SER A 871 -38.54 -20.68 35.12
CA SER A 871 -38.30 -19.37 34.51
C SER A 871 -37.92 -19.41 33.03
N ALA A 872 -37.38 -20.54 32.54
CA ALA A 872 -36.93 -20.73 31.16
C ALA A 872 -37.07 -22.19 30.72
N TYR A 873 -37.09 -22.44 29.41
CA TYR A 873 -37.04 -23.79 28.86
C TYR A 873 -35.71 -24.47 29.18
N GLY A 874 -35.77 -25.75 29.53
CA GLY A 874 -34.62 -26.64 29.61
C GLY A 874 -34.89 -27.95 28.89
N ASP A 875 -33.83 -28.62 28.46
CA ASP A 875 -33.92 -29.96 27.87
C ASP A 875 -34.24 -30.96 29.01
N ASN A 876 -35.37 -31.67 28.91
CA ASN A 876 -35.83 -32.62 29.94
C ASN A 876 -35.87 -34.04 29.38
N GLU A 877 -34.78 -34.77 29.55
CA GLU A 877 -34.63 -36.16 29.10
C GLU A 877 -35.56 -37.14 29.85
N LYS A 878 -36.25 -36.71 30.90
CA LYS A 878 -37.24 -37.55 31.59
C LYS A 878 -38.62 -37.52 30.92
N ILE A 879 -38.79 -36.76 29.84
CA ILE A 879 -39.93 -36.85 28.93
C ILE A 879 -39.46 -37.60 27.69
N THR A 880 -40.16 -38.68 27.34
CA THR A 880 -39.78 -39.49 26.17
C THR A 880 -40.56 -39.08 24.93
N ALA A 881 -39.90 -39.03 23.78
CA ALA A 881 -40.51 -38.73 22.49
C ALA A 881 -40.25 -39.84 21.47
N TYR A 882 -41.28 -40.21 20.72
CA TYR A 882 -41.27 -41.28 19.74
C TYR A 882 -41.62 -40.73 18.37
N ILE A 883 -40.98 -41.25 17.33
CA ILE A 883 -41.37 -41.04 15.93
C ILE A 883 -41.76 -42.39 15.35
N LYS A 884 -43.00 -42.54 14.88
CA LYS A 884 -43.55 -43.80 14.35
C LYS A 884 -43.37 -45.00 15.31
N GLY A 885 -43.41 -44.73 16.61
CA GLY A 885 -43.28 -45.74 17.67
C GLY A 885 -41.85 -46.03 18.11
N GLU A 886 -40.82 -45.49 17.44
CA GLU A 886 -39.43 -45.61 17.88
C GLU A 886 -39.04 -44.46 18.81
N LEU A 887 -38.42 -44.77 19.96
CA LEU A 887 -37.90 -43.77 20.90
C LEU A 887 -36.77 -42.96 20.24
N LYS A 888 -36.89 -41.64 20.21
CA LYS A 888 -35.90 -40.71 19.62
C LYS A 888 -35.33 -39.71 20.62
N TYR A 889 -35.99 -39.50 21.75
CA TYR A 889 -35.54 -38.57 22.78
C TYR A 889 -36.03 -39.01 24.16
N GLY A 890 -35.20 -38.82 25.18
CA GLY A 890 -35.49 -39.12 26.57
C GLY A 890 -35.29 -40.58 26.97
N VAL A 891 -35.43 -40.86 28.26
CA VAL A 891 -35.21 -42.16 28.90
C VAL A 891 -36.51 -42.66 29.52
N GLU A 892 -36.94 -43.87 29.16
CA GLU A 892 -38.10 -44.51 29.80
C GLU A 892 -37.78 -44.93 31.24
N PRO A 893 -38.70 -44.76 32.21
CA PRO A 893 -38.48 -45.17 33.59
C PRO A 893 -38.67 -46.70 33.74
N VAL A 894 -37.60 -47.47 33.55
CA VAL A 894 -37.56 -48.95 33.68
C VAL A 894 -36.56 -49.42 34.76
N VAL A 895 -36.79 -50.61 35.33
CA VAL A 895 -35.79 -51.28 36.18
C VAL A 895 -34.72 -51.92 35.28
N VAL A 896 -33.51 -51.36 35.28
CA VAL A 896 -32.40 -51.89 34.49
C VAL A 896 -31.68 -53.01 35.27
N ASN A 897 -31.70 -54.25 34.76
CA ASN A 897 -30.82 -55.31 35.25
C ASN A 897 -29.43 -55.12 34.63
N ILE A 898 -28.50 -54.54 35.40
CA ILE A 898 -27.17 -54.17 34.91
C ILE A 898 -26.18 -55.32 35.16
N LYS A 899 -25.56 -55.80 34.08
CA LYS A 899 -24.41 -56.70 34.15
C LYS A 899 -23.13 -55.86 34.15
N LEU A 900 -22.43 -55.82 35.28
CA LEU A 900 -21.18 -55.07 35.40
C LEU A 900 -20.11 -55.67 34.49
N GLY A 901 -19.33 -54.79 33.85
CA GLY A 901 -18.27 -55.12 32.92
C GLY A 901 -18.70 -55.33 31.47
N ASP A 902 -20.00 -55.41 31.18
CA ASP A 902 -20.59 -55.55 29.83
C ASP A 902 -20.88 -54.16 29.27
N VAL A 903 -19.81 -53.43 28.91
CA VAL A 903 -19.82 -52.01 28.53
C VAL A 903 -20.60 -51.78 27.23
N ASP A 904 -20.61 -52.74 26.30
CA ASP A 904 -21.39 -52.66 25.05
C ASP A 904 -22.82 -53.21 25.16
N GLY A 905 -23.15 -53.85 26.28
CA GLY A 905 -24.47 -54.43 26.53
C GLY A 905 -24.79 -55.67 25.70
N SER A 906 -23.77 -56.36 25.20
CA SER A 906 -23.87 -57.62 24.46
C SER A 906 -24.37 -58.79 25.31
N GLY A 907 -24.37 -58.66 26.63
CA GLY A 907 -24.67 -59.73 27.58
C GLY A 907 -23.45 -60.59 27.92
N THR A 908 -22.26 -60.27 27.39
CA THR A 908 -20.98 -60.93 27.65
C THR A 908 -19.96 -59.91 28.14
N VAL A 909 -18.95 -60.37 28.90
CA VAL A 909 -17.87 -59.50 29.37
C VAL A 909 -16.58 -60.00 28.74
N ASP A 910 -16.07 -59.29 27.74
CA ASP A 910 -14.95 -59.72 26.92
C ASP A 910 -14.00 -58.58 26.49
N ALA A 911 -13.13 -58.88 25.52
CA ALA A 911 -12.11 -57.94 25.06
C ALA A 911 -12.69 -56.67 24.38
N ILE A 912 -13.93 -56.72 23.90
CA ILE A 912 -14.64 -55.59 23.31
C ILE A 912 -14.95 -54.56 24.40
N ASP A 913 -15.47 -54.99 25.54
CA ASP A 913 -15.75 -54.13 26.70
C ASP A 913 -14.47 -53.45 27.22
N PHE A 914 -13.40 -54.22 27.30
CA PHE A 914 -12.08 -53.70 27.67
C PHE A 914 -11.57 -52.65 26.68
N ALA A 915 -11.80 -52.83 25.39
CA ALA A 915 -11.40 -51.88 24.36
C ALA A 915 -12.24 -50.60 24.41
N LEU A 916 -13.54 -50.70 24.64
CA LEU A 916 -14.45 -49.55 24.77
C LEU A 916 -14.13 -48.71 26.00
N LEU A 917 -13.93 -49.35 27.15
CA LEU A 917 -13.53 -48.67 28.39
C LEU A 917 -12.17 -47.97 28.22
N LYS A 918 -11.22 -48.61 27.54
CA LYS A 918 -9.92 -47.98 27.23
C LYS A 918 -10.07 -46.77 26.30
N LYS A 919 -10.91 -46.85 25.27
CA LYS A 919 -11.15 -45.72 24.34
C LYS A 919 -11.82 -44.54 25.04
N PHE A 920 -12.74 -44.81 25.96
CA PHE A 920 -13.38 -43.81 26.80
C PHE A 920 -12.37 -43.08 27.70
N LEU A 921 -11.50 -43.82 28.40
CA LEU A 921 -10.46 -43.24 29.26
C LEU A 921 -9.41 -42.42 28.49
N LEU A 922 -9.26 -42.68 27.18
CA LEU A 922 -8.38 -41.93 26.28
C LEU A 922 -9.08 -40.73 25.59
N GLY A 923 -10.36 -40.46 25.90
CA GLY A 923 -11.13 -39.37 25.31
C GLY A 923 -11.53 -39.57 23.84
N SER A 924 -11.29 -40.77 23.28
CA SER A 924 -11.56 -41.11 21.88
C SER A 924 -12.97 -41.69 21.64
N LEU A 925 -13.76 -41.86 22.71
CA LEU A 925 -15.13 -42.35 22.70
C LEU A 925 -15.89 -41.72 23.87
N GLN A 926 -17.14 -41.33 23.66
CA GLN A 926 -18.06 -40.98 24.74
C GLN A 926 -18.97 -42.18 25.02
N LEU A 927 -19.13 -42.56 26.29
CA LEU A 927 -20.09 -43.57 26.72
C LEU A 927 -21.42 -42.92 27.09
N ASP A 928 -22.53 -43.55 26.72
CA ASP A 928 -23.85 -43.18 27.21
C ASP A 928 -24.01 -43.48 28.71
N SER A 929 -25.13 -43.03 29.28
CA SER A 929 -25.41 -43.13 30.71
C SER A 929 -25.46 -44.57 31.21
N GLU A 930 -26.00 -45.52 30.44
CA GLU A 930 -26.08 -46.92 30.85
C GLU A 930 -24.73 -47.63 30.76
N SER A 931 -23.97 -47.36 29.71
CA SER A 931 -22.64 -47.91 29.48
C SER A 931 -21.67 -47.44 30.56
N LYS A 932 -21.84 -46.21 31.08
CA LYS A 932 -21.08 -45.72 32.25
C LYS A 932 -21.38 -46.52 33.51
N ILE A 933 -22.65 -46.87 33.75
CA ILE A 933 -23.03 -47.67 34.92
C ILE A 933 -22.52 -49.12 34.79
N ARG A 934 -22.48 -49.68 33.57
CA ARG A 934 -21.88 -51.01 33.31
C ARG A 934 -20.36 -50.99 33.45
N ALA A 935 -19.72 -49.87 33.11
CA ALA A 935 -18.28 -49.67 33.15
C ALA A 935 -17.73 -49.41 34.57
N ASP A 936 -18.54 -48.87 35.49
CA ASP A 936 -18.20 -48.70 36.90
C ASP A 936 -18.30 -50.05 37.62
N VAL A 937 -17.28 -50.88 37.44
CA VAL A 937 -17.28 -52.26 37.95
C VAL A 937 -17.01 -52.31 39.46
N ASN A 938 -16.47 -51.25 40.06
CA ASN A 938 -16.26 -51.17 41.51
C ASN A 938 -17.39 -50.43 42.27
N LYS A 939 -18.34 -49.82 41.55
CA LYS A 939 -19.51 -49.09 42.06
C LYS A 939 -19.14 -47.87 42.90
N ASP A 940 -18.11 -47.14 42.51
CA ASP A 940 -17.69 -45.91 43.19
C ASP A 940 -18.28 -44.62 42.56
N ASP A 941 -19.22 -44.78 41.63
CA ASP A 941 -19.84 -43.74 40.82
C ASP A 941 -18.84 -43.02 39.88
N SER A 942 -17.67 -43.61 39.64
CA SER A 942 -16.64 -43.08 38.75
C SER A 942 -16.05 -44.14 37.82
N VAL A 943 -15.96 -43.84 36.53
CA VAL A 943 -15.35 -44.75 35.54
C VAL A 943 -13.91 -44.34 35.30
N ASN A 944 -12.95 -45.09 35.84
CA ASN A 944 -11.54 -44.73 35.83
C ASN A 944 -10.59 -45.93 35.56
N ALA A 945 -9.28 -45.73 35.76
CA ALA A 945 -8.27 -46.76 35.48
C ALA A 945 -8.39 -48.00 36.40
N ILE A 946 -9.04 -47.88 37.56
CA ILE A 946 -9.32 -48.97 38.49
C ILE A 946 -10.32 -49.94 37.86
N ASP A 947 -11.38 -49.42 37.25
CA ASP A 947 -12.39 -50.23 36.55
C ASP A 947 -11.79 -51.00 35.39
N LEU A 948 -10.94 -50.33 34.61
CA LEU A 948 -10.21 -50.98 33.51
C LEU A 948 -9.31 -52.12 34.02
N ALA A 949 -8.68 -51.95 35.20
CA ALA A 949 -7.84 -52.97 35.80
C ALA A 949 -8.65 -54.17 36.34
N LEU A 950 -9.83 -53.92 36.91
CA LEU A 950 -10.74 -54.96 37.40
C LEU A 950 -11.38 -55.73 36.24
N LEU A 951 -11.83 -55.03 35.20
CA LEU A 951 -12.32 -55.61 33.94
C LEU A 951 -11.27 -56.53 33.31
N LYS A 952 -10.01 -56.08 33.28
CA LYS A 952 -8.88 -56.91 32.81
C LYS A 952 -8.69 -58.17 33.64
N LYS A 953 -8.75 -58.07 34.97
CA LYS A 953 -8.59 -59.23 35.87
C LYS A 953 -9.69 -60.26 35.66
N TYR A 954 -10.92 -59.81 35.46
CA TYR A 954 -12.07 -60.65 35.17
C TYR A 954 -11.92 -61.38 33.83
N ILE A 955 -11.57 -60.67 32.76
CA ILE A 955 -11.35 -61.25 31.42
C ILE A 955 -10.19 -62.25 31.41
N LEU A 956 -9.13 -62.00 32.20
CA LEU A 956 -7.98 -62.91 32.33
C LEU A 956 -8.25 -64.11 33.26
N GLY A 957 -9.47 -64.24 33.81
CA GLY A 957 -9.84 -65.33 34.73
C GLY A 957 -9.14 -65.27 36.09
N THR A 958 -8.53 -64.12 36.42
CA THR A 958 -7.87 -63.88 37.72
C THR A 958 -8.82 -63.29 38.78
N ALA A 959 -10.04 -62.93 38.38
CA ALA A 959 -11.18 -62.62 39.22
C ALA A 959 -12.43 -63.32 38.64
N SER A 960 -13.32 -63.83 39.50
CA SER A 960 -14.53 -64.58 39.09
C SER A 960 -15.81 -63.74 39.11
N GLU A 961 -15.76 -62.54 39.70
CA GLU A 961 -16.86 -61.58 39.83
C GLU A 961 -16.29 -60.15 39.97
N PHE A 962 -17.16 -59.15 39.81
CA PHE A 962 -16.84 -57.73 39.95
C PHE A 962 -17.13 -57.21 41.35
#